data_AF-A0A0K8R202-F1
#
_entry.id   AF-A0A0K8R202-F1
#
_cell.length_a   1.000
_cell.length_b   1.000
_cell.length_c   1.000
_cell.angle_alpha   90.00
_cell.angle_beta   90.00
_cell.angle_gamma   90.00
#
_symmetry.space_group_name_H-M   'P 1'
#
loop_
_entity.id
_entity.type
_entity.pdbx_description
1 polymer ?
#
loop_
_entity_poly.entity_id
_entity_poly.type
_entity_poly.pdbx_seq_one_letter_code
_entity_poly.pdbx_strand_id
1 'polypeptide(L)'
;MKILNQTPPNHIHGLKNRMKALVIFGMLLVLAIQVQAQTLTISISGQTGTSGINWSTTGTNPVSIQTSGDASINTSVIEGYLNSGTSVILNTNLDIRLSDAITKSSGSHATLTMNAGRDIYIQSNISSTSNALHLSLDADTDNNNIGAITISANITTNGGALSFKDDVSFNGSSAQAISAGAGTMEFTGEVMLSNIFGITLTTSDANVTFSAAINSGNSYSIDNTLRTWSSAYASYNNSNQYLATITSKMELTAAMSVVPAAGAWLGGSDQQTEGTWKWVTGPESGSIFWTTALAQGVTGYNGTNGSYVNWNSGEPNDSGSNEDALQIRNNADGLWNDLPVSGSTLASVVETELPPSALTINAGTGTVVFGGPVGAGKPLKSLHVNAANTSVNGGKIFTDSKGGYGGQTYSGNINLGSASTTLNMLDTPSDFIIVAGKSISNATNADASLTIKTTANIIFESNGAIVSTTGRLNTLLWSDSDAAFGGGIHVKSGANISSNGGSVTLSGGNDFNTGYAKGTAGIVRTPFGPGNNLTFGIWSGILLEGEINSNGGNVTLRGEAGAIPNGPQGGGYSLSGIYVAQTGLVSSGAGNISVFGNVSSDVGSNHIIRAITMGDGAGTVSGNKARLNTYTGSVTMTGIVTVTSASGDSGILLDGSLISSTGSGNIKLTGSGKLATDILVSGANSISSTNGNIELNMNGFTKYGTSFSLASTGSLKIQPRTAETTIGIAGAAGTLQLPADLFSTSFADGFGLITIGGSTQSGNISLNGVSFRDNMRIQTTGSVNVNGNQTIYAPKGIKLQVDNAMQLGVGARFVIN
;
A
#
# COMPACT_ATOMS: atom_id res chain seq x y z
N MET A 1 88.46 -17.29 -5.58
CA MET A 1 89.71 -16.56 -5.92
C MET A 1 89.84 -15.43 -4.90
N LYS A 2 90.87 -15.49 -4.01
CA LYS A 2 91.02 -14.68 -2.78
C LYS A 2 89.89 -14.88 -1.72
N ILE A 3 90.08 -14.96 -0.38
CA ILE A 3 91.06 -14.39 0.60
C ILE A 3 90.61 -12.98 1.06
N LEU A 4 90.36 -12.67 2.34
CA LEU A 4 90.42 -13.46 3.61
C LEU A 4 89.66 -12.77 4.78
N ASN A 5 89.62 -13.44 5.96
CA ASN A 5 89.45 -12.94 7.35
C ASN A 5 88.02 -12.63 7.88
N GLN A 6 87.66 -12.88 9.15
CA GLN A 6 88.30 -13.66 10.25
C GLN A 6 87.28 -14.03 11.36
N THR A 7 87.62 -15.00 12.24
CA THR A 7 86.86 -15.43 13.45
C THR A 7 87.81 -15.97 14.54
N PRO A 8 87.40 -16.22 15.81
CA PRO A 8 86.19 -15.80 16.54
C PRO A 8 86.53 -14.68 17.57
N PRO A 9 86.69 -14.80 18.94
CA PRO A 9 86.45 -15.87 19.94
C PRO A 9 85.55 -15.50 21.17
N ASN A 10 85.33 -16.52 22.01
CA ASN A 10 84.87 -16.60 23.42
C ASN A 10 85.11 -15.37 24.35
N HIS A 11 84.28 -15.07 25.39
CA HIS A 11 84.09 -15.91 26.59
C HIS A 11 82.89 -15.52 27.49
N ILE A 12 82.43 -16.48 28.30
CA ILE A 12 81.48 -16.28 29.42
C ILE A 12 82.17 -15.53 30.57
N HIS A 13 81.65 -14.37 30.98
CA HIS A 13 81.65 -13.84 32.36
C HIS A 13 80.70 -12.63 32.44
N GLY A 14 79.67 -12.67 33.30
CA GLY A 14 78.68 -11.57 33.38
C GLY A 14 77.44 -11.77 34.23
N LEU A 15 77.27 -12.92 34.90
CA LEU A 15 76.06 -13.26 35.67
C LEU A 15 76.04 -12.61 37.07
N LYS A 16 76.18 -11.28 37.14
CA LYS A 16 76.01 -10.41 38.34
C LYS A 16 76.11 -8.92 37.97
N ASN A 17 75.07 -8.35 37.33
CA ASN A 17 74.71 -6.91 37.42
C ASN A 17 73.45 -6.48 36.64
N ARG A 18 72.94 -7.27 35.68
CA ARG A 18 71.73 -6.91 34.90
C ARG A 18 70.38 -7.00 35.65
N MET A 19 70.38 -7.24 36.96
CA MET A 19 69.20 -7.12 37.84
C MET A 19 68.99 -5.72 38.44
N LYS A 20 69.64 -4.67 37.90
CA LYS A 20 69.45 -3.27 38.33
C LYS A 20 68.94 -2.30 37.25
N ALA A 21 68.42 -2.84 36.14
CA ALA A 21 67.76 -2.08 35.07
C ALA A 21 66.23 -2.31 35.01
N LEU A 22 65.64 -2.86 36.08
CA LEU A 22 64.24 -3.31 36.14
C LEU A 22 63.37 -2.50 37.13
N VAL A 23 63.97 -1.58 37.91
CA VAL A 23 63.27 -0.83 38.99
C VAL A 23 63.68 0.65 39.00
N ILE A 24 63.74 1.26 37.82
CA ILE A 24 63.61 2.70 37.59
C ILE A 24 62.59 2.80 36.45
N PHE A 25 61.28 2.84 36.73
CA PHE A 25 60.55 3.98 37.32
C PHE A 25 60.80 5.23 36.47
N GLY A 26 59.85 5.78 35.72
CA GLY A 26 58.39 5.69 35.81
C GLY A 26 57.83 7.00 35.28
N MET A 27 58.43 7.50 34.20
CA MET A 27 58.23 8.85 33.65
C MET A 27 58.27 8.92 32.12
N LEU A 28 58.29 7.78 31.41
CA LEU A 28 57.63 7.77 30.11
C LEU A 28 56.13 7.65 30.37
N LEU A 29 55.55 8.82 30.62
CA LEU A 29 54.13 9.07 30.50
C LEU A 29 53.72 8.69 29.08
N VAL A 30 53.28 7.44 28.91
CA VAL A 30 52.24 7.17 27.93
C VAL A 30 51.08 8.04 28.40
N LEU A 31 50.96 9.23 27.80
CA LEU A 31 49.63 9.77 27.62
C LEU A 31 48.91 8.69 26.82
N ALA A 32 48.11 7.90 27.53
CA ALA A 32 46.80 7.64 27.01
C ALA A 32 46.26 9.04 26.72
N ILE A 33 46.26 9.40 25.44
CA ILE A 33 45.39 10.45 24.96
C ILE A 33 44.01 9.86 25.20
N GLN A 34 43.48 10.10 26.41
CA GLN A 34 42.06 10.17 26.57
C GLN A 34 41.64 11.17 25.51
N VAL A 35 41.05 10.67 24.43
CA VAL A 35 40.23 11.49 23.55
C VAL A 35 39.14 11.99 24.49
N GLN A 36 39.36 13.18 25.05
CA GLN A 36 38.39 13.80 25.92
C GLN A 36 37.11 13.84 25.12
N ALA A 37 36.00 13.43 25.73
CA ALA A 37 34.71 13.50 25.07
C ALA A 37 34.55 14.92 24.50
N GLN A 38 34.11 15.00 23.24
CA GLN A 38 33.95 16.27 22.54
C GLN A 38 32.46 16.51 22.34
N THR A 39 31.76 16.68 23.46
CA THR A 39 30.36 17.12 23.47
C THR A 39 30.33 18.64 23.36
N LEU A 40 29.64 19.17 22.36
CA LEU A 40 29.30 20.59 22.29
C LEU A 40 27.89 20.80 22.83
N THR A 41 27.78 21.27 24.07
CA THR A 41 26.50 21.75 24.63
C THR A 41 26.26 23.20 24.25
N ILE A 42 25.04 23.52 23.84
CA ILE A 42 24.61 24.87 23.48
C ILE A 42 23.44 25.25 24.39
N SER A 43 23.65 26.20 25.30
CA SER A 43 22.68 26.60 26.33
C SER A 43 22.82 28.07 26.70
N ILE A 44 21.80 28.69 27.31
CA ILE A 44 21.90 30.08 27.83
C ILE A 44 22.87 30.19 29.03
N SER A 45 23.26 29.05 29.62
CA SER A 45 24.25 28.93 30.69
C SER A 45 25.70 28.73 30.18
N GLY A 46 25.89 28.50 28.88
CA GLY A 46 27.21 28.28 28.28
C GLY A 46 28.06 29.55 28.14
N GLN A 47 29.33 29.36 27.79
CA GLN A 47 30.33 30.42 27.72
C GLN A 47 30.17 31.35 26.50
N THR A 48 30.47 32.63 26.68
CA THR A 48 30.42 33.67 25.63
C THR A 48 31.82 34.03 25.11
N GLY A 49 31.89 34.72 23.96
CA GLY A 49 33.12 35.24 23.38
C GLY A 49 33.54 34.52 22.08
N THR A 50 34.85 34.52 21.80
CA THR A 50 35.47 33.87 20.63
C THR A 50 36.27 32.60 21.00
N SER A 51 36.38 32.29 22.30
CA SER A 51 37.06 31.10 22.81
C SER A 51 36.75 30.90 24.29
N GLY A 52 36.80 29.66 24.76
CA GLY A 52 36.63 29.33 26.17
C GLY A 52 37.29 28.00 26.55
N ILE A 53 36.71 27.31 27.52
CA ILE A 53 37.19 25.99 27.96
C ILE A 53 36.84 24.98 26.87
N ASN A 54 37.87 24.39 26.25
CA ASN A 54 37.78 23.38 25.20
C ASN A 54 37.08 23.82 23.89
N TRP A 55 36.92 25.11 23.61
CA TRP A 55 36.38 25.59 22.32
C TRP A 55 37.00 26.90 21.83
N SER A 56 36.99 27.12 20.51
CA SER A 56 37.42 28.37 19.88
C SER A 56 36.72 28.63 18.54
N THR A 57 36.59 29.90 18.15
CA THR A 57 36.10 30.32 16.83
C THR A 57 37.26 30.62 15.88
N THR A 58 37.15 30.17 14.63
CA THR A 58 38.10 30.44 13.54
C THR A 58 37.33 30.81 12.25
N GLY A 59 38.02 31.31 11.22
CA GLY A 59 37.36 31.76 9.98
C GLY A 59 36.74 33.16 10.08
N THR A 60 35.87 33.50 9.12
CA THR A 60 35.26 34.85 9.00
C THR A 60 33.86 34.82 8.40
N ASN A 61 33.66 34.10 7.29
CA ASN A 61 32.35 33.67 6.79
C ASN A 61 32.53 32.44 5.88
N PRO A 62 32.20 31.21 6.33
CA PRO A 62 31.69 30.88 7.66
C PRO A 62 32.72 31.13 8.78
N VAL A 63 32.20 31.25 10.00
CA VAL A 63 32.95 31.09 11.26
C VAL A 63 32.81 29.63 11.71
N SER A 64 33.91 28.96 11.97
CA SER A 64 33.94 27.59 12.52
C SER A 64 34.17 27.64 14.03
N ILE A 65 33.20 27.15 14.80
CA ILE A 65 33.35 26.83 16.21
C ILE A 65 33.88 25.39 16.30
N GLN A 66 35.08 25.23 16.84
CA GLN A 66 35.77 23.95 16.98
C GLN A 66 35.94 23.61 18.46
N THR A 67 35.61 22.39 18.86
CA THR A 67 35.92 21.83 20.18
C THR A 67 37.28 21.15 20.22
N SER A 68 37.81 20.96 21.43
CA SER A 68 38.99 20.14 21.73
C SER A 68 38.78 19.16 22.91
N GLY A 69 37.53 19.03 23.36
CA GLY A 69 37.08 18.40 24.60
C GLY A 69 35.67 18.92 24.92
N ASP A 70 35.05 18.46 26.01
CA ASP A 70 33.67 18.83 26.33
C ASP A 70 33.57 20.35 26.56
N ALA A 71 32.63 20.97 25.85
CA ALA A 71 32.44 22.41 25.80
C ALA A 71 30.96 22.78 26.02
N SER A 72 30.74 23.94 26.65
CA SER A 72 29.42 24.54 26.79
C SER A 72 29.47 25.98 26.32
N ILE A 73 28.75 26.29 25.25
CA ILE A 73 28.74 27.61 24.59
C ILE A 73 27.38 28.28 24.70
N ASN A 74 27.39 29.61 24.76
CA ASN A 74 26.17 30.39 24.82
C ASN A 74 25.47 30.42 23.46
N THR A 75 24.14 30.34 23.42
CA THR A 75 23.36 30.52 22.18
C THR A 75 23.73 31.85 21.49
N SER A 76 23.95 32.91 22.27
CA SER A 76 24.36 34.23 21.78
C SER A 76 25.68 34.26 20.98
N VAL A 77 26.57 33.27 21.15
CA VAL A 77 27.79 33.15 20.32
C VAL A 77 27.41 32.81 18.87
N ILE A 78 26.49 31.87 18.69
CA ILE A 78 26.00 31.46 17.36
C ILE A 78 25.09 32.54 16.78
N GLU A 79 24.13 33.02 17.59
CA GLU A 79 23.18 34.05 17.19
C GLU A 79 23.89 35.35 16.77
N GLY A 80 24.97 35.75 17.45
CA GLY A 80 25.74 36.95 17.10
C GLY A 80 26.23 36.95 15.64
N TYR A 81 26.81 35.82 15.19
CA TYR A 81 27.24 35.66 13.80
C TYR A 81 26.07 35.52 12.83
N LEU A 82 25.06 34.70 13.15
CA LEU A 82 23.88 34.55 12.29
C LEU A 82 23.14 35.89 12.08
N ASN A 83 23.11 36.74 13.12
CA ASN A 83 22.51 38.07 13.11
C ASN A 83 23.37 39.13 12.39
N SER A 84 24.69 38.94 12.26
CA SER A 84 25.50 39.75 11.34
C SER A 84 25.38 39.30 9.87
N GLY A 85 24.64 38.22 9.58
CA GLY A 85 24.59 37.61 8.24
C GLY A 85 25.78 36.71 7.94
N THR A 86 26.53 36.31 8.98
CA THR A 86 27.68 35.41 8.88
C THR A 86 27.24 33.98 9.12
N SER A 87 27.69 33.05 8.28
CA SER A 87 27.40 31.62 8.46
C SER A 87 28.25 31.02 9.57
N VAL A 88 27.73 29.99 10.25
CA VAL A 88 28.40 29.30 11.36
C VAL A 88 28.49 27.81 11.03
N ILE A 89 29.66 27.22 11.25
CA ILE A 89 29.86 25.76 11.31
C ILE A 89 30.21 25.41 12.75
N LEU A 90 29.55 24.40 13.32
CA LEU A 90 29.92 23.76 14.57
C LEU A 90 30.60 22.44 14.22
N ASN A 91 31.83 22.20 14.68
CA ASN A 91 32.57 20.96 14.45
C ASN A 91 32.97 20.34 15.81
N THR A 92 32.60 19.08 16.04
CA THR A 92 32.89 18.36 17.29
C THR A 92 33.04 16.86 17.05
N ASN A 93 33.97 16.18 17.73
CA ASN A 93 34.27 14.76 17.45
C ASN A 93 33.31 13.75 18.14
N LEU A 94 32.40 14.20 19.00
CA LEU A 94 31.27 13.39 19.50
C LEU A 94 29.97 14.16 19.20
N ASP A 95 29.22 14.56 20.22
CA ASP A 95 27.82 14.97 20.08
C ASP A 95 27.64 16.49 20.08
N ILE A 96 26.63 17.00 19.36
CA ILE A 96 26.11 18.36 19.50
C ILE A 96 24.76 18.30 20.23
N ARG A 97 24.63 19.02 21.35
CA ARG A 97 23.40 19.08 22.16
C ARG A 97 22.89 20.52 22.24
N LEU A 98 21.81 20.83 21.53
CA LEU A 98 21.12 22.11 21.57
C LEU A 98 20.00 22.07 22.61
N SER A 99 20.27 22.59 23.81
CA SER A 99 19.33 22.57 24.94
C SER A 99 18.52 23.87 25.08
N ASP A 100 19.01 25.00 24.58
CA ASP A 100 18.27 26.27 24.49
C ASP A 100 18.13 26.76 23.04
N ALA A 101 17.18 27.64 22.77
CA ALA A 101 16.82 28.04 21.41
C ALA A 101 17.87 28.92 20.72
N ILE A 102 17.95 28.82 19.38
CA ILE A 102 18.74 29.71 18.52
C ILE A 102 17.77 30.54 17.65
N THR A 103 17.93 31.86 17.66
CA THR A 103 17.09 32.82 16.93
C THR A 103 17.92 33.76 16.06
N LYS A 104 17.84 33.58 14.73
CA LYS A 104 18.29 34.56 13.75
C LYS A 104 17.20 35.63 13.57
N SER A 105 17.38 36.77 14.24
CA SER A 105 16.47 37.92 14.25
C SER A 105 16.84 39.03 13.26
N SER A 106 18.04 39.01 12.68
CA SER A 106 18.55 40.07 11.79
C SER A 106 19.64 39.56 10.83
N GLY A 107 20.22 40.46 10.02
CA GLY A 107 21.32 40.16 9.07
C GLY A 107 20.86 39.53 7.75
N SER A 108 21.76 39.46 6.77
CA SER A 108 21.52 38.78 5.48
C SER A 108 21.33 37.26 5.62
N HIS A 109 20.98 36.58 4.54
CA HIS A 109 20.96 35.11 4.47
C HIS A 109 22.25 34.51 5.06
N ALA A 110 22.12 33.44 5.85
CA ALA A 110 23.24 32.76 6.50
C ALA A 110 22.98 31.24 6.57
N THR A 111 24.03 30.46 6.78
CA THR A 111 23.95 29.01 7.02
C THR A 111 24.38 28.69 8.45
N LEU A 112 23.65 27.81 9.12
CA LEU A 112 24.13 27.08 10.30
C LEU A 112 24.39 25.63 9.88
N THR A 113 25.62 25.18 10.06
CA THR A 113 26.03 23.80 9.85
C THR A 113 26.40 23.19 11.20
N MET A 114 25.89 21.99 11.49
CA MET A 114 26.26 21.21 12.66
C MET A 114 26.90 19.90 12.19
N ASN A 115 28.18 19.73 12.49
CA ASN A 115 28.98 18.55 12.16
C ASN A 115 29.39 17.87 13.48
N ALA A 116 28.74 16.75 13.78
CA ALA A 116 29.08 15.87 14.90
C ALA A 116 29.92 14.68 14.39
N GLY A 117 30.63 14.02 15.29
CA GLY A 117 31.26 12.71 15.04
C GLY A 117 30.39 11.54 15.52
N ARG A 118 29.22 11.84 16.11
CA ARG A 118 28.19 10.86 16.42
C ARG A 118 26.78 11.47 16.43
N ASP A 119 26.34 12.12 17.51
CA ASP A 119 24.93 12.47 17.67
C ASP A 119 24.62 13.97 17.57
N ILE A 120 23.48 14.33 16.99
CA ILE A 120 22.93 15.71 17.04
C ILE A 120 21.57 15.69 17.74
N TYR A 121 21.46 16.37 18.89
CA TYR A 121 20.20 16.50 19.64
C TYR A 121 19.67 17.93 19.59
N ILE A 122 18.58 18.14 18.86
CA ILE A 122 17.86 19.42 18.76
C ILE A 122 16.68 19.40 19.74
N GLN A 123 16.98 19.75 20.99
CA GLN A 123 16.03 19.70 22.12
C GLN A 123 15.25 21.00 22.30
N SER A 124 15.69 22.09 21.65
CA SER A 124 15.05 23.40 21.66
C SER A 124 15.02 24.03 20.26
N ASN A 125 14.20 25.07 20.08
CA ASN A 125 13.83 25.55 18.75
C ASN A 125 14.99 26.22 18.00
N ILE A 126 15.13 25.93 16.69
CA ILE A 126 15.96 26.72 15.78
C ILE A 126 15.03 27.58 14.91
N SER A 127 15.20 28.90 14.93
CA SER A 127 14.34 29.82 14.19
C SER A 127 15.09 30.94 13.49
N SER A 128 14.54 31.38 12.36
CA SER A 128 14.83 32.67 11.74
C SER A 128 13.55 33.49 11.63
N THR A 129 13.65 34.79 11.89
CA THR A 129 12.61 35.79 11.65
C THR A 129 13.07 36.89 10.70
N SER A 130 14.32 36.82 10.18
CA SER A 130 14.87 37.79 9.24
C SER A 130 15.83 37.14 8.25
N ASN A 131 15.42 37.14 6.98
CA ASN A 131 16.06 36.41 5.87
C ASN A 131 16.19 34.89 6.12
N ALA A 132 16.71 34.16 5.14
CA ALA A 132 16.91 32.71 5.22
C ALA A 132 18.01 32.32 6.22
N LEU A 133 17.75 31.25 6.97
CA LEU A 133 18.72 30.45 7.71
C LEU A 133 18.79 29.06 7.07
N HIS A 134 19.78 28.81 6.21
CA HIS A 134 20.03 27.45 5.74
C HIS A 134 20.52 26.61 6.93
N LEU A 135 20.06 25.37 7.04
CA LEU A 135 20.45 24.46 8.13
C LEU A 135 20.92 23.13 7.54
N SER A 136 22.15 22.72 7.88
CA SER A 136 22.71 21.42 7.53
C SER A 136 23.11 20.70 8.81
N LEU A 137 22.55 19.52 9.05
CA LEU A 137 22.84 18.68 10.21
C LEU A 137 23.50 17.39 9.72
N ASP A 138 24.71 17.11 10.20
CA ASP A 138 25.55 15.99 9.78
C ASP A 138 26.14 15.30 11.02
N ALA A 139 25.76 14.05 11.23
CA ALA A 139 25.91 13.36 12.52
C ALA A 139 27.12 12.41 12.56
N ASP A 140 27.36 11.68 11.47
CA ASP A 140 28.35 10.61 11.33
C ASP A 140 29.54 11.10 10.47
N THR A 141 30.14 12.24 10.83
CA THR A 141 31.13 12.90 9.93
C THR A 141 32.47 12.16 9.81
N ASP A 142 32.77 11.20 10.69
CA ASP A 142 33.89 10.27 10.52
C ASP A 142 33.51 8.99 9.75
N ASN A 143 32.22 8.81 9.41
CA ASN A 143 31.64 7.73 8.61
C ASN A 143 31.83 6.34 9.25
N ASN A 144 31.75 6.26 10.57
CA ASN A 144 31.93 5.03 11.34
C ASN A 144 30.66 4.15 11.41
N ASN A 145 29.48 4.65 10.98
CA ASN A 145 28.15 4.00 11.05
C ASN A 145 27.52 3.99 12.45
N ILE A 146 27.90 4.94 13.31
CA ILE A 146 27.32 5.19 14.63
C ILE A 146 27.04 6.70 14.71
N GLY A 147 25.82 7.06 15.08
CA GLY A 147 25.41 8.45 15.17
C GLY A 147 24.19 8.76 14.33
N ALA A 148 23.36 9.67 14.83
CA ALA A 148 22.09 10.04 14.24
C ALA A 148 21.59 11.41 14.73
N ILE A 149 20.54 11.93 14.09
CA ILE A 149 19.93 13.21 14.40
C ILE A 149 18.62 13.00 15.19
N THR A 150 18.51 13.56 16.38
CA THR A 150 17.29 13.54 17.21
C THR A 150 16.67 14.93 17.30
N ILE A 151 15.44 15.10 16.81
CA ILE A 151 14.70 16.36 16.84
C ILE A 151 13.52 16.24 17.82
N SER A 152 13.59 16.95 18.94
CA SER A 152 12.51 17.02 19.94
C SER A 152 11.72 18.34 19.90
N ALA A 153 12.19 19.32 19.11
CA ALA A 153 11.67 20.69 19.02
C ALA A 153 11.20 21.07 17.61
N ASN A 154 10.89 22.35 17.40
CA ASN A 154 10.47 22.92 16.10
C ASN A 154 11.65 23.61 15.38
N ILE A 155 11.58 23.64 14.05
CA ILE A 155 12.58 24.29 13.19
C ILE A 155 11.85 25.25 12.23
N THR A 156 12.36 26.47 12.04
CA THR A 156 11.83 27.43 11.06
C THR A 156 12.97 28.21 10.41
N THR A 157 13.26 27.92 9.13
CA THR A 157 14.40 28.50 8.40
C THR A 157 14.11 29.83 7.72
N ASN A 158 12.84 30.24 7.63
CA ASN A 158 12.40 31.46 6.94
C ASN A 158 12.88 31.54 5.47
N GLY A 159 12.73 30.45 4.71
CA GLY A 159 13.17 30.35 3.31
C GLY A 159 14.55 29.73 3.11
N GLY A 160 15.22 29.31 4.17
CA GLY A 160 16.47 28.55 4.08
C GLY A 160 16.23 27.08 3.78
N ALA A 161 17.06 26.49 2.91
CA ALA A 161 17.07 25.06 2.68
C ALA A 161 17.50 24.31 3.96
N LEU A 162 16.82 23.19 4.24
CA LEU A 162 17.05 22.33 5.40
C LEU A 162 17.53 20.96 4.91
N SER A 163 18.68 20.49 5.42
CA SER A 163 19.21 19.18 5.07
C SER A 163 19.64 18.40 6.31
N PHE A 164 19.08 17.21 6.46
CA PHE A 164 19.52 16.17 7.36
C PHE A 164 20.41 15.23 6.53
N LYS A 165 21.71 15.19 6.84
CA LYS A 165 22.70 14.35 6.12
C LYS A 165 22.70 12.89 6.56
N ASP A 166 22.10 12.65 7.71
CA ASP A 166 22.06 11.36 8.37
C ASP A 166 20.61 10.91 8.65
N ASP A 167 20.45 9.78 9.33
CA ASP A 167 19.18 9.30 9.85
C ASP A 167 18.61 10.31 10.86
N VAL A 168 17.29 10.52 10.86
CA VAL A 168 16.62 11.46 11.79
C VAL A 168 15.40 10.88 12.50
N SER A 169 15.34 11.07 13.82
CA SER A 169 14.18 10.74 14.65
C SER A 169 13.46 12.00 15.13
N PHE A 170 12.12 12.00 15.03
CA PHE A 170 11.24 13.01 15.58
C PHE A 170 10.56 12.45 16.84
N ASN A 171 10.94 12.94 18.02
CA ASN A 171 10.54 12.38 19.32
C ASN A 171 9.98 13.43 20.31
N GLY A 172 9.50 14.57 19.82
CA GLY A 172 8.95 15.64 20.65
C GLY A 172 7.71 15.22 21.46
N SER A 173 7.58 15.76 22.67
CA SER A 173 6.45 15.53 23.57
C SER A 173 5.15 16.28 23.21
N SER A 174 5.11 16.86 22.00
CA SER A 174 3.97 17.57 21.41
C SER A 174 4.13 17.59 19.88
N ALA A 175 3.09 18.01 19.14
CA ALA A 175 3.13 18.01 17.69
C ALA A 175 4.24 18.93 17.15
N GLN A 176 5.10 18.40 16.28
CA GLN A 176 6.27 19.12 15.77
C GLN A 176 6.02 19.78 14.42
N ALA A 177 6.54 20.99 14.25
CA ALA A 177 6.48 21.79 13.03
C ALA A 177 7.88 22.11 12.52
N ILE A 178 8.17 21.68 11.28
CA ILE A 178 9.43 21.90 10.57
C ILE A 178 9.11 22.72 9.32
N SER A 179 9.55 23.98 9.28
CA SER A 179 9.20 24.93 8.23
C SER A 179 10.43 25.41 7.48
N ALA A 180 10.53 25.06 6.19
CA ALA A 180 11.61 25.50 5.31
C ALA A 180 11.29 26.85 4.60
N GLY A 181 10.05 27.32 4.66
CA GLY A 181 9.57 28.40 3.77
C GLY A 181 9.84 28.04 2.31
N ALA A 182 10.29 29.00 1.49
CA ALA A 182 10.69 28.75 0.10
C ALA A 182 11.97 27.89 -0.08
N GLY A 183 12.58 27.38 0.99
CA GLY A 183 13.69 26.43 0.94
C GLY A 183 13.22 24.98 0.73
N THR A 184 14.07 24.15 0.13
CA THR A 184 13.83 22.69 0.05
C THR A 184 14.09 22.02 1.41
N MET A 185 13.57 20.81 1.58
CA MET A 185 13.83 19.97 2.75
C MET A 185 14.31 18.58 2.31
N GLU A 186 15.55 18.22 2.68
CA GLU A 186 16.24 17.04 2.17
C GLU A 186 16.64 16.10 3.33
N PHE A 187 16.15 14.86 3.29
CA PHE A 187 16.49 13.77 4.20
C PHE A 187 17.26 12.70 3.42
N THR A 188 18.53 12.46 3.77
CA THR A 188 19.35 11.43 3.11
C THR A 188 19.36 10.08 3.83
N GLY A 189 19.28 10.06 5.17
CA GLY A 189 19.07 8.85 5.96
C GLY A 189 17.60 8.46 6.12
N GLU A 190 17.35 7.45 6.97
CA GLU A 190 16.02 7.00 7.38
C GLU A 190 15.35 8.02 8.32
N VAL A 191 14.01 8.10 8.24
CA VAL A 191 13.20 8.97 9.10
C VAL A 191 12.31 8.15 10.05
N MET A 192 12.64 8.20 11.34
CA MET A 192 11.85 7.60 12.42
C MET A 192 10.90 8.62 13.05
N LEU A 193 9.61 8.27 13.12
CA LEU A 193 8.57 9.12 13.70
C LEU A 193 8.14 8.57 15.07
N SER A 194 8.93 8.82 16.11
CA SER A 194 8.62 8.47 17.51
C SER A 194 7.71 9.49 18.22
N ASN A 195 6.91 10.27 17.47
CA ASN A 195 6.04 11.32 17.99
C ASN A 195 4.57 11.09 17.60
N ILE A 196 3.80 10.54 18.54
CA ILE A 196 2.39 10.20 18.39
C ILE A 196 1.45 11.42 18.24
N PHE A 197 1.93 12.62 18.56
CA PHE A 197 1.19 13.87 18.34
C PHE A 197 1.28 14.37 16.89
N GLY A 198 2.22 13.81 16.11
CA GLY A 198 2.36 14.04 14.68
C GLY A 198 3.41 15.08 14.30
N ILE A 199 3.92 14.93 13.08
CA ILE A 199 4.95 15.78 12.48
C ILE A 199 4.34 16.51 11.29
N THR A 200 4.54 17.83 11.22
CA THR A 200 4.15 18.67 10.08
C THR A 200 5.38 19.29 9.43
N LEU A 201 5.67 18.89 8.21
CA LEU A 201 6.69 19.47 7.35
C LEU A 201 6.02 20.49 6.41
N THR A 202 6.60 21.69 6.28
CA THR A 202 6.04 22.77 5.46
C THR A 202 7.12 23.46 4.64
N THR A 203 6.88 23.62 3.36
CA THR A 203 7.59 24.53 2.46
C THR A 203 6.60 25.53 1.83
N SER A 204 7.12 26.51 1.10
CA SER A 204 6.37 27.42 0.25
C SER A 204 6.79 27.13 -1.19
N ASP A 205 6.09 26.19 -1.82
CA ASP A 205 6.28 25.78 -3.22
C ASP A 205 7.61 25.08 -3.54
N ALA A 206 8.36 24.65 -2.53
CA ALA A 206 9.64 23.94 -2.68
C ALA A 206 9.55 22.44 -2.34
N ASN A 207 10.50 21.64 -2.85
CA ASN A 207 10.47 20.19 -2.73
C ASN A 207 10.76 19.68 -1.29
N VAL A 208 10.22 18.49 -1.00
CA VAL A 208 10.58 17.69 0.19
C VAL A 208 11.02 16.31 -0.29
N THR A 209 12.27 15.95 -0.02
CA THR A 209 12.92 14.74 -0.55
C THR A 209 13.31 13.81 0.59
N PHE A 210 12.82 12.57 0.56
CA PHE A 210 13.29 11.48 1.42
C PHE A 210 14.06 10.48 0.57
N SER A 211 15.30 10.16 0.94
CA SER A 211 16.15 9.27 0.15
C SER A 211 16.00 7.81 0.59
N ALA A 212 15.91 7.57 1.90
CA ALA A 212 15.70 6.24 2.49
C ALA A 212 14.26 6.05 2.99
N ALA A 213 14.06 5.13 3.95
CA ALA A 213 12.75 4.77 4.48
C ALA A 213 12.15 5.84 5.42
N ILE A 214 10.85 5.73 5.68
CA ILE A 214 10.15 6.47 6.74
C ILE A 214 9.30 5.47 7.54
N ASN A 215 9.44 5.40 8.86
CA ASN A 215 8.68 4.49 9.72
C ASN A 215 8.14 5.21 10.97
N SER A 216 7.09 4.70 11.59
CA SER A 216 6.78 5.10 12.98
C SER A 216 7.82 4.48 13.90
N GLY A 217 8.38 5.26 14.83
CA GLY A 217 9.38 4.80 15.78
C GLY A 217 8.77 4.44 17.14
N ASN A 218 9.55 3.74 17.96
CA ASN A 218 9.23 3.42 19.36
C ASN A 218 9.84 4.44 20.33
N SER A 219 9.57 4.27 21.62
CA SER A 219 10.26 5.00 22.70
C SER A 219 11.16 4.09 23.50
N TYR A 220 12.34 4.62 23.85
CA TYR A 220 13.34 3.94 24.68
C TYR A 220 13.34 4.55 26.08
N SER A 221 13.49 3.69 27.08
CA SER A 221 13.48 4.07 28.49
C SER A 221 14.43 3.18 29.28
N ILE A 222 14.74 3.56 30.52
CA ILE A 222 15.65 2.82 31.39
C ILE A 222 14.95 2.43 32.69
N ASP A 223 14.86 1.12 32.96
CA ASP A 223 14.60 0.65 34.31
C ASP A 223 15.93 0.48 35.05
N ASN A 224 16.18 1.38 36.01
CA ASN A 224 17.37 1.39 36.84
C ASN A 224 17.39 0.28 37.91
N THR A 225 16.33 -0.54 38.01
CA THR A 225 16.26 -1.68 38.92
C THR A 225 17.22 -2.78 38.46
N LEU A 226 18.34 -2.92 39.17
CA LEU A 226 19.39 -3.88 38.84
C LEU A 226 18.87 -5.33 38.94
N ARG A 227 18.88 -6.07 37.83
CA ARG A 227 18.43 -7.47 37.72
C ARG A 227 19.42 -8.31 36.91
N THR A 228 19.38 -9.63 37.07
CA THR A 228 20.00 -10.55 36.09
C THR A 228 19.27 -10.47 34.76
N TRP A 229 19.93 -10.82 33.66
CA TRP A 229 19.29 -10.79 32.35
C TRP A 229 18.04 -11.68 32.31
N SER A 230 18.05 -12.87 32.92
CA SER A 230 16.85 -13.73 32.98
C SER A 230 15.67 -13.05 33.69
N SER A 231 15.92 -12.30 34.76
CA SER A 231 14.86 -11.55 35.49
C SER A 231 14.43 -10.28 34.75
N ALA A 232 15.32 -9.66 33.97
CA ALA A 232 15.01 -8.54 33.11
C ALA A 232 14.15 -8.98 31.91
N TYR A 233 14.55 -10.04 31.20
CA TYR A 233 13.81 -10.69 30.12
C TYR A 233 12.42 -11.17 30.58
N ALA A 234 12.32 -11.79 31.78
CA ALA A 234 11.04 -12.19 32.36
C ALA A 234 10.13 -11.00 32.76
N SER A 235 10.69 -9.79 32.94
CA SER A 235 9.93 -8.56 33.17
C SER A 235 9.54 -7.87 31.84
N TYR A 236 10.40 -7.97 30.83
CA TYR A 236 10.36 -7.23 29.57
C TYR A 236 10.51 -8.17 28.36
N ASN A 237 9.51 -9.02 28.17
CA ASN A 237 9.28 -9.74 26.93
C ASN A 237 7.76 -9.90 26.66
N ASN A 238 7.12 -8.80 26.25
CA ASN A 238 5.71 -8.80 25.84
C ASN A 238 5.50 -7.86 24.64
N SER A 239 4.32 -7.92 24.02
CA SER A 239 3.99 -7.18 22.78
C SER A 239 3.81 -5.67 22.94
N ASN A 240 4.09 -5.09 24.11
CA ASN A 240 4.04 -3.66 24.36
C ASN A 240 5.34 -3.13 24.97
N GLN A 241 6.07 -3.93 25.76
CA GLN A 241 7.36 -3.57 26.33
C GLN A 241 8.33 -4.75 26.33
N TYR A 242 9.56 -4.50 25.90
CA TYR A 242 10.59 -5.51 25.81
C TYR A 242 11.99 -4.95 26.11
N LEU A 243 12.94 -5.83 26.44
CA LEU A 243 14.36 -5.49 26.37
C LEU A 243 14.69 -5.06 24.95
N ALA A 244 15.24 -3.86 24.80
CA ALA A 244 15.40 -3.18 23.52
C ALA A 244 16.20 -4.01 22.50
N THR A 245 15.75 -3.95 21.25
CA THR A 245 16.44 -4.49 20.08
C THR A 245 17.11 -3.33 19.33
N ILE A 246 18.27 -3.55 18.73
CA ILE A 246 19.06 -2.49 18.08
C ILE A 246 19.41 -2.94 16.66
N THR A 247 18.52 -2.63 15.71
CA THR A 247 18.61 -3.06 14.30
C THR A 247 19.24 -1.99 13.39
N SER A 248 19.41 -0.78 13.90
CA SER A 248 19.94 0.40 13.21
C SER A 248 20.75 1.31 14.15
N LYS A 249 21.56 2.20 13.57
CA LYS A 249 22.29 3.22 14.35
C LYS A 249 21.37 4.26 15.01
N MET A 250 20.19 4.53 14.43
CA MET A 250 19.16 5.38 15.04
C MET A 250 18.65 4.81 16.37
N GLU A 251 18.37 3.51 16.41
CA GLU A 251 17.93 2.83 17.64
C GLU A 251 19.04 2.79 18.68
N LEU A 252 20.31 2.67 18.25
CA LEU A 252 21.45 2.81 19.13
C LEU A 252 21.52 4.22 19.76
N THR A 253 21.40 5.29 18.97
CA THR A 253 21.36 6.68 19.48
C THR A 253 20.17 6.88 20.45
N ALA A 254 19.00 6.32 20.13
CA ALA A 254 17.84 6.38 21.01
C ALA A 254 18.06 5.64 22.34
N ALA A 255 18.66 4.44 22.32
CA ALA A 255 19.03 3.68 23.51
C ALA A 255 20.14 4.37 24.33
N MET A 256 21.21 4.86 23.69
CA MET A 256 22.29 5.61 24.35
C MET A 256 21.78 6.84 25.09
N SER A 257 20.71 7.49 24.60
CA SER A 257 20.10 8.64 25.27
C SER A 257 19.51 8.34 26.67
N VAL A 258 19.24 7.07 26.99
CA VAL A 258 18.69 6.62 28.29
C VAL A 258 19.60 5.67 29.07
N VAL A 259 20.62 5.08 28.43
CA VAL A 259 21.58 4.16 29.08
C VAL A 259 22.40 4.88 30.16
N PRO A 260 22.62 4.28 31.35
CA PRO A 260 23.52 4.82 32.36
C PRO A 260 24.98 4.51 32.03
N ALA A 261 25.92 5.25 32.61
CA ALA A 261 27.36 5.06 32.40
C ALA A 261 27.91 3.68 32.87
N ALA A 262 27.12 2.89 33.60
CA ALA A 262 27.42 1.52 34.02
C ALA A 262 26.86 0.43 33.06
N GLY A 263 26.17 0.85 32.00
CA GLY A 263 25.55 -0.06 31.03
C GLY A 263 24.21 -0.65 31.47
N ALA A 264 23.60 -1.41 30.56
CA ALA A 264 22.28 -2.00 30.72
C ALA A 264 22.10 -3.26 29.85
N TRP A 265 21.08 -4.07 30.15
CA TRP A 265 20.68 -5.21 29.32
C TRP A 265 19.92 -4.77 28.05
N LEU A 266 20.17 -5.51 26.97
CA LEU A 266 19.44 -5.49 25.69
C LEU A 266 18.77 -6.85 25.44
N GLY A 267 17.91 -6.90 24.41
CA GLY A 267 17.14 -8.09 24.00
C GLY A 267 17.90 -9.20 23.30
N GLY A 268 19.24 -9.16 23.31
CA GLY A 268 20.10 -10.11 22.60
C GLY A 268 20.56 -11.29 23.47
N SER A 269 20.60 -12.50 22.90
CA SER A 269 21.13 -13.71 23.53
C SER A 269 21.47 -14.78 22.49
N ASP A 270 22.45 -15.63 22.77
CA ASP A 270 22.72 -16.88 22.05
C ASP A 270 22.49 -18.15 22.89
N GLN A 271 21.87 -18.06 24.09
CA GLN A 271 21.63 -19.20 25.01
C GLN A 271 20.96 -20.43 24.36
N GLN A 272 20.21 -20.23 23.27
CA GLN A 272 19.59 -21.32 22.51
C GLN A 272 20.59 -22.13 21.67
N THR A 273 21.68 -21.52 21.23
CA THR A 273 22.67 -22.06 20.30
C THR A 273 23.97 -21.25 20.40
N GLU A 274 24.92 -21.76 21.18
CA GLU A 274 26.28 -21.23 21.36
C GLU A 274 26.86 -20.58 20.09
N GLY A 275 27.34 -19.34 20.23
CA GLY A 275 27.96 -18.57 19.15
C GLY A 275 26.99 -18.14 18.04
N THR A 276 25.68 -18.10 18.30
CA THR A 276 24.61 -17.73 17.35
C THR A 276 23.66 -16.71 17.96
N TRP A 277 24.08 -15.44 17.97
CA TRP A 277 23.40 -14.33 18.64
C TRP A 277 22.14 -13.86 17.92
N LYS A 278 21.04 -13.82 18.68
CA LYS A 278 19.70 -13.48 18.20
C LYS A 278 19.07 -12.39 19.04
N TRP A 279 18.21 -11.60 18.43
CA TRP A 279 17.16 -10.90 19.17
C TRP A 279 16.17 -11.95 19.65
N VAL A 280 15.86 -11.98 20.95
CA VAL A 280 14.93 -12.95 21.56
C VAL A 280 13.67 -12.29 22.13
N THR A 281 13.62 -10.96 22.09
CA THR A 281 12.48 -10.10 22.43
C THR A 281 12.04 -9.27 21.22
N GLY A 282 10.97 -8.48 21.36
CA GLY A 282 10.49 -7.55 20.34
C GLY A 282 9.86 -8.23 19.10
N PRO A 283 9.40 -7.42 18.12
CA PRO A 283 9.01 -7.91 16.79
C PRO A 283 10.12 -8.70 16.06
N GLU A 284 11.38 -8.48 16.43
CA GLU A 284 12.60 -9.05 15.85
C GLU A 284 12.91 -10.46 16.37
N SER A 285 12.15 -10.95 17.37
CA SER A 285 12.42 -12.19 18.10
C SER A 285 12.62 -13.40 17.17
N GLY A 286 13.79 -14.03 17.27
CA GLY A 286 14.26 -15.14 16.45
C GLY A 286 15.21 -14.76 15.32
N SER A 287 15.38 -13.47 15.00
CA SER A 287 16.34 -13.00 13.99
C SER A 287 17.78 -13.11 14.51
N ILE A 288 18.70 -13.59 13.66
CA ILE A 288 20.13 -13.76 13.96
C ILE A 288 20.88 -12.51 13.49
N PHE A 289 21.57 -11.82 14.39
CA PHE A 289 22.35 -10.61 14.06
C PHE A 289 23.87 -10.82 14.05
N TRP A 290 24.40 -11.84 14.74
CA TRP A 290 25.83 -12.20 14.70
C TRP A 290 26.03 -13.70 14.86
N THR A 291 27.12 -14.25 14.31
CA THR A 291 27.55 -15.64 14.52
C THR A 291 29.08 -15.74 14.55
N THR A 292 29.62 -16.83 15.08
CA THR A 292 31.06 -17.17 15.06
C THR A 292 31.69 -17.33 13.67
N ALA A 293 30.91 -17.20 12.58
CA ALA A 293 31.43 -17.03 11.23
C ALA A 293 31.94 -15.59 10.94
N LEU A 294 31.63 -14.63 11.81
CA LEU A 294 32.09 -13.25 11.80
C LEU A 294 33.23 -13.05 12.81
N ALA A 295 33.95 -11.93 12.69
CA ALA A 295 34.92 -11.54 13.69
C ALA A 295 34.23 -11.00 14.97
N GLN A 296 34.96 -11.06 16.08
CA GLN A 296 34.69 -10.28 17.28
C GLN A 296 34.94 -8.78 17.03
N GLY A 297 34.27 -7.91 17.79
CA GLY A 297 34.44 -6.45 17.68
C GLY A 297 33.95 -5.83 16.38
N VAL A 298 32.97 -6.45 15.71
CA VAL A 298 32.32 -5.90 14.51
C VAL A 298 31.23 -4.89 14.88
N THR A 299 31.25 -3.75 14.19
CA THR A 299 30.33 -2.62 14.38
C THR A 299 29.65 -2.22 13.06
N GLY A 300 28.57 -1.43 13.12
CA GLY A 300 27.79 -1.01 11.97
C GLY A 300 27.00 -2.17 11.33
N TYR A 301 26.62 -2.03 10.06
CA TYR A 301 25.87 -3.03 9.29
C TYR A 301 26.73 -4.22 8.80
N ASN A 302 27.65 -4.70 9.65
CA ASN A 302 28.58 -5.80 9.39
C ASN A 302 28.19 -7.12 10.08
N GLY A 303 26.96 -7.20 10.61
CA GLY A 303 26.41 -8.41 11.21
C GLY A 303 25.96 -9.45 10.18
N THR A 304 25.36 -10.53 10.68
CA THR A 304 24.81 -11.61 9.87
C THR A 304 23.80 -11.05 8.87
N ASN A 305 23.97 -11.35 7.58
CA ASN A 305 23.15 -10.80 6.48
C ASN A 305 23.08 -9.26 6.40
N GLY A 306 24.02 -8.53 7.02
CA GLY A 306 24.03 -7.06 7.06
C GLY A 306 23.21 -6.45 8.20
N SER A 307 22.79 -7.24 9.20
CA SER A 307 22.24 -6.71 10.46
C SER A 307 23.20 -5.72 11.12
N TYR A 308 22.64 -4.73 11.82
CA TYR A 308 23.42 -3.85 12.67
C TYR A 308 23.99 -4.60 13.88
N VAL A 309 25.24 -4.28 14.20
CA VAL A 309 26.00 -4.80 15.35
C VAL A 309 26.84 -3.66 15.93
N ASN A 310 27.19 -3.72 17.22
CA ASN A 310 28.11 -2.77 17.82
C ASN A 310 29.03 -3.39 18.89
N TRP A 311 29.64 -4.54 18.60
CA TRP A 311 30.45 -5.27 19.59
C TRP A 311 31.73 -4.52 19.97
N ASN A 312 32.09 -4.51 21.26
CA ASN A 312 33.39 -4.02 21.70
C ASN A 312 34.54 -4.90 21.14
N SER A 313 35.74 -4.32 21.01
CA SER A 313 36.94 -5.01 20.54
C SER A 313 37.29 -6.22 21.42
N GLY A 314 36.94 -7.42 20.98
CA GLY A 314 37.13 -8.70 21.67
C GLY A 314 35.84 -9.48 21.89
N GLU A 315 34.68 -8.82 21.82
CA GLU A 315 33.38 -9.42 22.15
C GLU A 315 32.64 -9.91 20.86
N PRO A 316 31.73 -10.89 20.96
CA PRO A 316 31.46 -11.72 22.14
C PRO A 316 32.63 -12.68 22.39
N ASN A 317 33.05 -12.78 23.65
CA ASN A 317 34.28 -13.45 24.08
C ASN A 317 34.06 -14.78 24.82
N ASP A 318 32.85 -15.00 25.34
CA ASP A 318 32.44 -16.14 26.16
C ASP A 318 33.38 -16.42 27.36
N SER A 319 33.55 -15.45 28.26
CA SER A 319 34.47 -15.54 29.40
C SER A 319 34.03 -16.56 30.46
N GLY A 320 34.32 -17.84 30.17
CA GLY A 320 34.09 -18.97 31.06
C GLY A 320 33.05 -19.97 30.56
N SER A 321 32.59 -19.88 29.31
CA SER A 321 31.57 -20.76 28.73
C SER A 321 30.23 -20.67 29.45
N ASN A 322 29.72 -19.44 29.51
CA ASN A 322 28.44 -19.07 30.12
C ASN A 322 27.91 -17.64 29.82
N GLU A 323 28.48 -16.86 28.88
CA GLU A 323 28.16 -15.42 28.75
C GLU A 323 26.96 -15.06 27.83
N ASP A 324 25.91 -15.87 27.83
CA ASP A 324 24.84 -15.81 26.82
C ASP A 324 23.82 -14.62 26.87
N ALA A 325 24.17 -13.45 27.44
CA ALA A 325 23.32 -12.24 27.51
C ALA A 325 23.96 -10.94 27.00
N LEU A 326 23.21 -10.15 26.20
CA LEU A 326 23.69 -8.89 25.61
C LEU A 326 23.59 -7.70 26.57
N GLN A 327 24.75 -7.12 26.92
CA GLN A 327 24.88 -5.81 27.57
C GLN A 327 25.23 -4.73 26.53
N ILE A 328 24.63 -3.54 26.65
CA ILE A 328 25.23 -2.29 26.16
C ILE A 328 26.09 -1.68 27.28
N ARG A 329 27.38 -1.48 27.03
CA ARG A 329 28.42 -1.25 28.05
C ARG A 329 28.27 0.09 28.77
N ASN A 330 27.92 1.14 28.05
CA ASN A 330 27.78 2.51 28.53
C ASN A 330 27.09 3.38 27.45
N ASN A 331 26.89 4.66 27.74
CA ASN A 331 26.30 5.68 26.86
C ASN A 331 27.32 6.62 26.20
N ALA A 332 28.62 6.35 26.33
CA ALA A 332 29.72 7.13 25.78
C ALA A 332 30.33 6.52 24.50
N ASP A 333 30.21 5.19 24.30
CA ASP A 333 30.57 4.46 23.09
C ASP A 333 29.44 3.59 22.51
N GLY A 334 28.44 3.22 23.33
CA GLY A 334 27.32 2.36 22.92
C GLY A 334 27.73 0.91 22.58
N LEU A 335 28.97 0.52 22.85
CA LEU A 335 29.51 -0.78 22.46
C LEU A 335 28.91 -1.91 23.30
N TRP A 336 28.83 -3.10 22.72
CA TRP A 336 28.19 -4.27 23.33
C TRP A 336 29.20 -5.20 24.00
N ASN A 337 28.73 -5.91 25.02
CA ASN A 337 29.42 -6.97 25.76
C ASN A 337 28.48 -8.17 25.88
N ASP A 338 29.05 -9.36 25.91
CA ASP A 338 28.41 -10.57 26.40
C ASP A 338 28.63 -10.72 27.92
N LEU A 339 27.67 -11.28 28.65
CA LEU A 339 27.75 -11.50 30.11
C LEU A 339 26.88 -12.68 30.54
N PRO A 340 27.08 -13.27 31.73
CA PRO A 340 26.28 -14.42 32.17
C PRO A 340 24.81 -14.07 32.37
N VAL A 341 23.91 -14.82 31.72
CA VAL A 341 22.43 -14.70 31.84
C VAL A 341 21.98 -14.70 33.31
N SER A 342 22.70 -15.42 34.18
CA SER A 342 22.57 -15.35 35.62
C SER A 342 23.95 -15.20 36.29
N GLY A 343 24.22 -14.04 36.89
CA GLY A 343 25.43 -13.78 37.67
C GLY A 343 25.66 -12.28 37.86
N SER A 344 25.64 -11.54 36.75
CA SER A 344 25.69 -10.08 36.72
C SER A 344 24.31 -9.46 36.98
N THR A 345 24.27 -8.24 37.53
CA THR A 345 23.03 -7.45 37.61
C THR A 345 23.22 -6.04 37.06
N LEU A 346 22.33 -5.64 36.15
CA LEU A 346 22.37 -4.36 35.43
C LEU A 346 20.97 -3.74 35.34
N ALA A 347 20.93 -2.46 34.99
CA ALA A 347 19.72 -1.78 34.53
C ALA A 347 19.22 -2.41 33.21
N SER A 348 18.00 -2.10 32.79
CA SER A 348 17.39 -2.67 31.57
C SER A 348 16.96 -1.57 30.61
N VAL A 349 17.43 -1.59 29.36
CA VAL A 349 16.87 -0.71 28.31
C VAL A 349 15.53 -1.29 27.89
N VAL A 350 14.46 -0.57 28.18
CA VAL A 350 13.09 -0.98 27.89
C VAL A 350 12.60 -0.17 26.70
N GLU A 351 12.45 -0.86 25.58
CA GLU A 351 11.74 -0.35 24.42
C GLU A 351 10.23 -0.52 24.64
N THR A 352 9.46 0.50 24.25
CA THR A 352 8.01 0.53 24.40
C THR A 352 7.36 0.82 23.05
N GLU A 353 6.42 -0.04 22.68
CA GLU A 353 5.60 0.12 21.48
C GLU A 353 4.78 1.40 21.55
N LEU A 354 5.08 2.35 20.67
CA LEU A 354 4.24 3.52 20.46
C LEU A 354 3.13 3.22 19.44
N PRO A 355 1.92 3.77 19.62
CA PRO A 355 0.94 3.90 18.54
C PRO A 355 1.56 4.56 17.30
N PRO A 356 1.12 4.20 16.08
CA PRO A 356 1.60 4.82 14.85
C PRO A 356 1.55 6.36 14.88
N SER A 357 2.52 7.00 14.24
CA SER A 357 2.68 8.46 14.19
C SER A 357 2.11 9.05 12.89
N ALA A 358 1.59 10.28 12.96
CA ALA A 358 1.02 10.97 11.80
C ALA A 358 2.06 11.86 11.11
N LEU A 359 2.11 11.83 9.76
CA LEU A 359 2.95 12.71 8.96
C LEU A 359 2.10 13.59 8.03
N THR A 360 2.32 14.90 8.11
CA THR A 360 1.72 15.92 7.24
C THR A 360 2.83 16.63 6.47
N ILE A 361 2.70 16.74 5.15
CA ILE A 361 3.67 17.42 4.29
C ILE A 361 2.94 18.44 3.43
N ASN A 362 3.24 19.72 3.64
CA ASN A 362 2.73 20.84 2.84
C ASN A 362 3.85 21.37 1.94
N ALA A 363 3.87 20.95 0.67
CA ALA A 363 4.82 21.41 -0.33
C ALA A 363 4.22 22.41 -1.35
N GLY A 364 2.91 22.62 -1.34
CA GLY A 364 2.23 23.56 -2.24
C GLY A 364 2.32 23.09 -3.70
N THR A 365 2.92 23.89 -4.58
CA THR A 365 3.25 23.50 -5.96
C THR A 365 4.56 22.71 -6.11
N GLY A 366 5.30 22.52 -5.02
CA GLY A 366 6.48 21.66 -4.96
C GLY A 366 6.17 20.17 -5.12
N THR A 367 7.22 19.36 -5.22
CA THR A 367 7.14 17.89 -5.32
C THR A 367 7.63 17.22 -4.04
N VAL A 368 6.91 16.21 -3.58
CA VAL A 368 7.36 15.31 -2.50
C VAL A 368 7.92 14.03 -3.12
N VAL A 369 9.07 13.55 -2.64
CA VAL A 369 9.74 12.36 -3.17
C VAL A 369 9.99 11.35 -2.05
N PHE A 370 9.49 10.13 -2.22
CA PHE A 370 9.74 8.98 -1.36
C PHE A 370 10.68 8.00 -2.08
N GLY A 371 11.98 8.17 -1.85
CA GLY A 371 13.06 7.34 -2.36
C GLY A 371 13.00 5.91 -1.81
N GLY A 372 12.97 5.77 -0.48
CA GLY A 372 12.70 4.52 0.21
C GLY A 372 11.21 4.31 0.53
N PRO A 373 10.87 3.16 1.14
CA PRO A 373 9.50 2.79 1.46
C PRO A 373 8.98 3.54 2.70
N VAL A 374 7.68 3.83 2.73
CA VAL A 374 7.00 4.52 3.83
C VAL A 374 6.12 3.53 4.60
N GLY A 375 6.30 3.46 5.92
CA GLY A 375 5.55 2.62 6.85
C GLY A 375 5.77 1.11 6.69
N ALA A 376 6.81 0.69 5.96
CA ALA A 376 6.99 -0.70 5.55
C ALA A 376 7.65 -1.61 6.59
N GLY A 377 8.35 -1.03 7.57
CA GLY A 377 8.70 -1.70 8.83
C GLY A 377 7.54 -1.54 9.82
N LYS A 378 7.31 -0.29 10.25
CA LYS A 378 6.19 0.07 11.13
C LYS A 378 5.31 1.16 10.49
N PRO A 379 4.03 0.87 10.16
CA PRO A 379 3.14 1.80 9.46
C PRO A 379 2.99 3.17 10.12
N LEU A 380 2.66 4.18 9.31
CA LEU A 380 2.28 5.52 9.82
C LEU A 380 0.79 5.56 10.16
N LYS A 381 0.35 6.37 11.13
CA LYS A 381 -1.09 6.53 11.42
C LYS A 381 -1.84 7.14 10.23
N SER A 382 -1.19 8.09 9.60
CA SER A 382 -1.70 8.80 8.43
C SER A 382 -0.56 9.47 7.68
N LEU A 383 -0.74 9.58 6.37
CA LEU A 383 0.11 10.39 5.50
C LEU A 383 -0.78 11.39 4.74
N HIS A 384 -0.60 12.68 5.02
CA HIS A 384 -1.23 13.78 4.28
C HIS A 384 -0.18 14.50 3.44
N VAL A 385 -0.32 14.46 2.11
CA VAL A 385 0.58 15.14 1.17
C VAL A 385 -0.18 16.20 0.38
N ASN A 386 0.07 17.46 0.75
CA ASN A 386 -0.41 18.63 0.03
C ASN A 386 0.70 19.18 -0.88
N ALA A 387 0.80 18.64 -2.10
CA ALA A 387 1.86 18.89 -3.07
C ALA A 387 1.31 18.80 -4.50
N ALA A 388 1.96 19.41 -5.51
CA ALA A 388 1.53 19.25 -6.90
C ALA A 388 1.77 17.82 -7.42
N ASN A 389 2.86 17.19 -6.98
CA ASN A 389 3.24 15.83 -7.34
C ASN A 389 3.85 15.10 -6.14
N THR A 390 3.60 13.78 -6.07
CA THR A 390 4.19 12.86 -5.09
C THR A 390 4.86 11.72 -5.85
N SER A 391 6.18 11.57 -5.75
CA SER A 391 6.93 10.51 -6.44
C SER A 391 7.20 9.35 -5.49
N VAL A 392 6.66 8.17 -5.82
CA VAL A 392 6.74 6.95 -5.00
C VAL A 392 7.73 5.99 -5.65
N ASN A 393 9.00 6.12 -5.26
CA ASN A 393 10.11 5.35 -5.82
C ASN A 393 10.39 4.10 -4.98
N GLY A 394 10.19 4.16 -3.65
CA GLY A 394 10.37 3.03 -2.73
C GLY A 394 9.30 1.94 -2.76
N GLY A 395 8.29 2.05 -3.63
CA GLY A 395 7.33 0.98 -3.92
C GLY A 395 6.34 0.59 -2.80
N LYS A 396 6.39 1.22 -1.62
CA LYS A 396 5.44 0.97 -0.52
C LYS A 396 5.09 2.27 0.17
N ILE A 397 3.80 2.49 0.41
CA ILE A 397 3.30 3.46 1.39
C ILE A 397 2.22 2.76 2.20
N PHE A 398 2.53 2.44 3.46
CA PHE A 398 1.63 1.74 4.39
C PHE A 398 1.22 2.66 5.53
N THR A 399 -0.08 2.72 5.79
CA THR A 399 -0.66 3.41 6.94
C THR A 399 -1.60 2.50 7.71
N ASP A 400 -1.68 2.71 9.01
CA ASP A 400 -2.49 1.95 9.96
C ASP A 400 -3.05 2.91 11.02
N SER A 401 -4.33 3.23 10.94
CA SER A 401 -4.97 4.18 11.88
C SER A 401 -5.53 3.52 13.14
N LYS A 402 -5.33 2.20 13.32
CA LYS A 402 -5.84 1.39 14.44
C LYS A 402 -7.34 1.60 14.71
N GLY A 403 -8.15 1.61 13.66
CA GLY A 403 -9.61 1.83 13.71
C GLY A 403 -10.03 3.29 13.91
N GLY A 404 -9.09 4.23 14.09
CA GLY A 404 -9.36 5.66 14.20
C GLY A 404 -9.34 6.39 12.86
N TYR A 405 -9.54 7.70 12.86
CA TYR A 405 -9.30 8.53 11.68
C TYR A 405 -7.80 8.56 11.32
N GLY A 406 -7.49 8.40 10.03
CA GLY A 406 -6.13 8.36 9.51
C GLY A 406 -6.07 7.98 8.04
N GLY A 407 -5.05 7.21 7.62
CA GLY A 407 -4.90 6.77 6.23
C GLY A 407 -4.13 7.72 5.32
N GLN A 408 -4.33 7.60 4.01
CA GLN A 408 -3.54 8.33 3.00
C GLN A 408 -4.36 9.35 2.23
N THR A 409 -3.82 10.56 2.05
CA THR A 409 -4.46 11.63 1.27
C THR A 409 -3.43 12.43 0.47
N TYR A 410 -3.75 12.74 -0.79
CA TYR A 410 -2.86 13.41 -1.74
C TYR A 410 -3.64 14.51 -2.49
N SER A 411 -3.15 15.75 -2.53
CA SER A 411 -3.81 16.85 -3.26
C SER A 411 -3.40 16.98 -4.73
N GLY A 412 -2.30 16.32 -5.12
CA GLY A 412 -1.69 16.35 -6.45
C GLY A 412 -1.69 15.01 -7.18
N ASN A 413 -0.81 14.88 -8.17
CA ASN A 413 -0.59 13.61 -8.86
C ASN A 413 0.32 12.68 -8.04
N ILE A 414 0.22 11.37 -8.28
CA ILE A 414 1.14 10.36 -7.75
C ILE A 414 1.90 9.75 -8.93
N ASN A 415 3.24 9.80 -8.89
CA ASN A 415 4.12 9.24 -9.91
C ASN A 415 4.76 7.95 -9.38
N LEU A 416 4.58 6.83 -10.09
CA LEU A 416 5.11 5.53 -9.68
C LEU A 416 6.51 5.32 -10.25
N GLY A 417 7.53 5.40 -9.40
CA GLY A 417 8.94 5.17 -9.77
C GLY A 417 9.43 3.73 -9.56
N SER A 418 8.65 2.90 -8.88
CA SER A 418 8.95 1.47 -8.64
C SER A 418 8.28 0.56 -9.68
N ALA A 419 8.94 -0.55 -10.01
CA ALA A 419 8.34 -1.66 -10.77
C ALA A 419 7.16 -2.32 -10.05
N SER A 420 7.03 -2.14 -8.72
CA SER A 420 5.82 -2.47 -7.98
C SER A 420 5.57 -1.45 -6.87
N THR A 421 4.39 -0.84 -6.88
CA THR A 421 3.94 0.08 -5.82
C THR A 421 2.69 -0.46 -5.13
N THR A 422 2.74 -0.55 -3.80
CA THR A 422 1.58 -0.86 -2.96
C THR A 422 1.27 0.31 -2.03
N LEU A 423 0.08 0.90 -2.20
CA LEU A 423 -0.51 1.86 -1.29
C LEU A 423 -1.49 1.09 -0.40
N ASN A 424 -1.24 1.03 0.91
CA ASN A 424 -1.99 0.19 1.86
C ASN A 424 -2.53 1.01 3.04
N MET A 425 -3.83 0.86 3.31
CA MET A 425 -4.54 1.44 4.45
C MET A 425 -5.11 0.30 5.31
N LEU A 426 -4.33 -0.12 6.29
CA LEU A 426 -4.67 -1.13 7.31
C LEU A 426 -5.62 -0.53 8.34
N ASP A 427 -6.59 -1.30 8.82
CA ASP A 427 -7.50 -0.96 9.92
C ASP A 427 -8.07 0.46 9.85
N THR A 428 -8.34 1.00 8.64
CA THR A 428 -8.62 2.42 8.40
C THR A 428 -10.04 2.63 7.87
N PRO A 429 -10.96 3.25 8.65
CA PRO A 429 -12.35 3.49 8.25
C PRO A 429 -12.53 4.72 7.34
N SER A 430 -11.49 5.17 6.65
CA SER A 430 -11.48 6.35 5.78
C SER A 430 -11.14 5.95 4.34
N ASP A 431 -11.84 6.52 3.37
CA ASP A 431 -11.74 6.10 1.96
C ASP A 431 -10.41 6.51 1.32
N PHE A 432 -9.90 5.68 0.40
CA PHE A 432 -8.81 6.08 -0.49
C PHE A 432 -9.40 6.87 -1.67
N ILE A 433 -9.07 8.16 -1.79
CA ILE A 433 -9.65 9.05 -2.79
C ILE A 433 -8.59 9.51 -3.81
N ILE A 434 -8.82 9.20 -5.09
CA ILE A 434 -8.11 9.85 -6.21
C ILE A 434 -8.90 11.12 -6.55
N VAL A 435 -8.36 12.27 -6.15
CA VAL A 435 -9.06 13.56 -6.18
C VAL A 435 -9.23 14.10 -7.61
N ALA A 436 -10.19 15.02 -7.79
CA ALA A 436 -10.68 15.42 -9.12
C ALA A 436 -9.58 16.01 -10.01
N GLY A 437 -9.48 15.50 -11.24
CA GLY A 437 -8.48 15.95 -12.23
C GLY A 437 -7.02 15.60 -11.89
N LYS A 438 -6.76 14.65 -10.98
CA LYS A 438 -5.42 14.15 -10.65
C LYS A 438 -5.22 12.71 -11.09
N SER A 439 -3.97 12.32 -11.33
CA SER A 439 -3.61 10.98 -11.79
C SER A 439 -2.66 10.24 -10.85
N ILE A 440 -2.78 8.92 -10.83
CA ILE A 440 -1.70 8.01 -10.45
C ILE A 440 -1.08 7.49 -11.76
N SER A 441 0.17 7.84 -12.03
CA SER A 441 0.81 7.61 -13.34
C SER A 441 2.05 6.72 -13.23
N ASN A 442 2.19 5.75 -14.14
CA ASN A 442 3.42 4.97 -14.28
C ASN A 442 4.56 5.87 -14.80
N ALA A 443 5.61 6.07 -14.02
CA ALA A 443 6.78 6.87 -14.39
C ALA A 443 8.04 6.01 -14.69
N THR A 444 7.97 4.69 -14.51
CA THR A 444 9.10 3.76 -14.72
C THR A 444 9.54 3.65 -16.18
N ASN A 445 8.65 3.95 -17.14
CA ASN A 445 8.77 3.61 -18.56
C ASN A 445 8.89 2.10 -18.88
N ALA A 446 8.62 1.24 -17.89
CA ALA A 446 8.66 -0.22 -17.98
C ALA A 446 7.33 -0.84 -17.53
N ASP A 447 7.22 -2.16 -17.66
CA ASP A 447 6.13 -2.92 -17.07
C ASP A 447 6.21 -2.85 -15.53
N ALA A 448 5.07 -2.57 -14.90
CA ALA A 448 4.98 -2.32 -13.46
C ALA A 448 3.66 -2.85 -12.88
N SER A 449 3.52 -2.79 -11.55
CA SER A 449 2.25 -3.04 -10.85
C SER A 449 1.90 -1.96 -9.83
N LEU A 450 0.60 -1.67 -9.72
CA LEU A 450 0.01 -0.81 -8.69
C LEU A 450 -1.03 -1.62 -7.92
N THR A 451 -0.86 -1.71 -6.60
CA THR A 451 -1.91 -2.18 -5.68
C THR A 451 -2.38 -1.02 -4.81
N ILE A 452 -3.68 -0.76 -4.78
CA ILE A 452 -4.33 0.08 -3.79
C ILE A 452 -5.15 -0.84 -2.91
N LYS A 453 -4.76 -0.99 -1.64
CA LYS A 453 -5.42 -1.83 -0.63
C LYS A 453 -5.97 -0.97 0.50
N THR A 454 -7.22 -1.16 0.87
CA THR A 454 -7.88 -0.46 1.99
C THR A 454 -9.00 -1.31 2.59
N THR A 455 -9.29 -1.10 3.86
CA THR A 455 -10.50 -1.63 4.53
C THR A 455 -11.77 -0.88 4.09
N ALA A 456 -11.67 0.43 3.83
CA ALA A 456 -12.79 1.28 3.41
C ALA A 456 -13.01 1.27 1.87
N ASN A 457 -13.62 2.32 1.30
CA ASN A 457 -13.88 2.42 -0.14
C ASN A 457 -12.64 2.93 -0.92
N ILE A 458 -12.62 2.67 -2.23
CA ILE A 458 -11.72 3.31 -3.20
C ILE A 458 -12.57 4.16 -4.14
N ILE A 459 -12.33 5.48 -4.16
CA ILE A 459 -13.16 6.44 -4.89
C ILE A 459 -12.30 7.23 -5.88
N PHE A 460 -12.71 7.27 -7.14
CA PHE A 460 -12.18 8.18 -8.15
C PHE A 460 -13.16 9.34 -8.28
N GLU A 461 -12.70 10.56 -8.03
CA GLU A 461 -13.47 11.76 -8.34
C GLU A 461 -13.49 12.04 -9.85
N SER A 462 -14.29 13.02 -10.28
CA SER A 462 -14.44 13.34 -11.70
C SER A 462 -13.09 13.72 -12.34
N ASN A 463 -12.76 13.05 -13.45
CA ASN A 463 -11.46 13.14 -14.13
C ASN A 463 -10.26 12.68 -13.27
N GLY A 464 -10.49 11.98 -12.15
CA GLY A 464 -9.46 11.25 -11.42
C GLY A 464 -9.03 10.01 -12.22
N ALA A 465 -7.74 9.70 -12.26
CA ALA A 465 -7.21 8.70 -13.19
C ALA A 465 -6.13 7.76 -12.63
N ILE A 466 -6.06 6.55 -13.19
CA ILE A 466 -4.85 5.70 -13.19
C ILE A 466 -4.37 5.56 -14.63
N VAL A 467 -3.10 5.88 -14.92
CA VAL A 467 -2.60 5.98 -16.30
C VAL A 467 -1.21 5.34 -16.46
N SER A 468 -1.08 4.50 -17.47
CA SER A 468 0.19 4.11 -18.08
C SER A 468 0.15 4.50 -19.57
N THR A 469 1.21 5.13 -20.06
CA THR A 469 1.42 5.46 -21.48
C THR A 469 2.62 4.69 -22.06
N THR A 470 3.61 4.39 -21.23
CA THR A 470 4.77 3.54 -21.50
C THR A 470 4.76 2.35 -20.52
N GLY A 471 5.02 1.15 -21.03
CA GLY A 471 4.91 -0.10 -20.25
C GLY A 471 3.49 -0.47 -19.80
N ARG A 472 3.33 -1.73 -19.36
CA ARG A 472 2.08 -2.33 -18.87
C ARG A 472 1.96 -2.10 -17.37
N LEU A 473 0.88 -1.48 -16.90
CA LEU A 473 0.63 -1.26 -15.46
C LEU A 473 -0.44 -2.24 -14.94
N ASN A 474 -0.03 -3.31 -14.27
CA ASN A 474 -0.98 -4.24 -13.66
C ASN A 474 -1.60 -3.60 -12.42
N THR A 475 -2.89 -3.27 -12.48
CA THR A 475 -3.62 -2.48 -11.48
C THR A 475 -4.55 -3.36 -10.67
N LEU A 476 -4.34 -3.43 -9.35
CA LEU A 476 -5.24 -4.06 -8.39
C LEU A 476 -5.84 -3.00 -7.46
N LEU A 477 -7.17 -2.92 -7.44
CA LEU A 477 -7.95 -2.16 -6.48
C LEU A 477 -8.63 -3.16 -5.54
N TRP A 478 -8.29 -3.08 -4.24
CA TRP A 478 -8.65 -4.02 -3.19
C TRP A 478 -9.26 -3.26 -2.00
N SER A 479 -10.58 -3.11 -2.00
CA SER A 479 -11.37 -2.53 -0.89
C SER A 479 -11.92 -3.63 0.03
N ASP A 480 -12.63 -3.31 1.13
CA ASP A 480 -13.18 -4.31 2.08
C ASP A 480 -12.13 -5.34 2.53
N SER A 481 -10.87 -4.92 2.68
CA SER A 481 -9.74 -5.87 2.65
C SER A 481 -9.45 -6.63 3.95
N ASP A 482 -10.27 -6.36 4.97
CA ASP A 482 -10.50 -7.08 6.23
C ASP A 482 -11.82 -7.89 6.21
N ALA A 483 -12.63 -7.74 5.15
CA ALA A 483 -14.00 -8.22 5.00
C ALA A 483 -14.97 -7.74 6.11
N ALA A 484 -14.75 -6.55 6.68
CA ALA A 484 -15.51 -6.02 7.80
C ALA A 484 -16.20 -4.69 7.46
N PHE A 485 -17.47 -4.55 7.83
CA PHE A 485 -18.34 -3.38 7.64
C PHE A 485 -18.61 -2.95 6.17
N GLY A 486 -17.77 -3.34 5.22
CA GLY A 486 -17.90 -3.06 3.79
C GLY A 486 -16.93 -1.98 3.30
N GLY A 487 -16.43 -2.18 2.08
CA GLY A 487 -15.66 -1.22 1.32
C GLY A 487 -15.77 -1.51 -0.18
N GLY A 488 -16.31 -0.59 -0.97
CA GLY A 488 -16.53 -0.79 -2.40
C GLY A 488 -15.59 0.06 -3.27
N ILE A 489 -15.84 0.08 -4.57
CA ILE A 489 -15.06 0.84 -5.55
C ILE A 489 -15.99 1.69 -6.43
N HIS A 490 -15.81 3.02 -6.43
CA HIS A 490 -16.56 3.97 -7.28
C HIS A 490 -15.64 4.65 -8.29
N VAL A 491 -15.86 4.38 -9.57
CA VAL A 491 -15.20 5.08 -10.68
C VAL A 491 -16.23 6.05 -11.29
N LYS A 492 -16.21 7.31 -10.85
CA LYS A 492 -17.21 8.33 -11.25
C LYS A 492 -17.14 8.70 -12.72
N SER A 493 -18.19 9.36 -13.22
CA SER A 493 -18.24 9.84 -14.61
C SER A 493 -17.03 10.76 -14.92
N GLY A 494 -16.39 10.51 -16.06
CA GLY A 494 -15.15 11.17 -16.48
C GLY A 494 -13.86 10.64 -15.84
N ALA A 495 -13.92 9.81 -14.80
CA ALA A 495 -12.73 9.12 -14.27
C ALA A 495 -12.28 7.99 -15.22
N ASN A 496 -10.98 7.64 -15.21
CA ASN A 496 -10.46 6.61 -16.11
C ASN A 496 -9.33 5.74 -15.53
N ILE A 497 -9.29 4.46 -15.94
CA ILE A 497 -8.17 3.53 -15.69
C ILE A 497 -7.62 3.07 -17.04
N SER A 498 -6.38 3.44 -17.36
CA SER A 498 -5.67 3.06 -18.58
C SER A 498 -4.36 2.34 -18.25
N SER A 499 -4.32 1.01 -18.35
CA SER A 499 -3.17 0.18 -17.94
C SER A 499 -2.20 -0.20 -19.07
N ASN A 500 -2.46 0.22 -20.31
CA ASN A 500 -1.59 0.00 -21.48
C ASN A 500 -1.10 -1.46 -21.63
N GLY A 501 -2.02 -2.41 -21.63
CA GLY A 501 -1.74 -3.84 -21.74
C GLY A 501 -1.58 -4.56 -20.39
N GLY A 502 -1.48 -3.85 -19.27
CA GLY A 502 -1.53 -4.42 -17.92
C GLY A 502 -2.94 -4.87 -17.55
N SER A 503 -3.08 -5.90 -16.71
CA SER A 503 -4.42 -6.33 -16.26
C SER A 503 -5.00 -5.37 -15.21
N VAL A 504 -6.33 -5.27 -15.13
CA VAL A 504 -7.04 -4.42 -14.16
C VAL A 504 -8.01 -5.27 -13.34
N THR A 505 -7.85 -5.31 -12.03
CA THR A 505 -8.71 -6.05 -11.11
C THR A 505 -9.32 -5.09 -10.09
N LEU A 506 -10.66 -5.08 -10.01
CA LEU A 506 -11.44 -4.43 -8.96
C LEU A 506 -12.08 -5.54 -8.11
N SER A 507 -11.74 -5.62 -6.83
CA SER A 507 -12.13 -6.71 -5.93
C SER A 507 -12.04 -6.30 -4.45
N GLY A 508 -12.33 -7.23 -3.54
CA GLY A 508 -12.29 -7.00 -2.11
C GLY A 508 -12.36 -8.26 -1.26
N GLY A 509 -12.62 -8.10 0.04
CA GLY A 509 -12.59 -9.18 1.03
C GLY A 509 -11.17 -9.63 1.39
N ASN A 510 -11.05 -10.70 2.18
CA ASN A 510 -9.74 -11.19 2.67
C ASN A 510 -8.82 -11.80 1.59
N ASP A 511 -9.35 -12.11 0.39
CA ASP A 511 -8.58 -12.52 -0.78
C ASP A 511 -9.19 -11.92 -2.05
N PHE A 512 -8.45 -11.02 -2.72
CA PHE A 512 -8.90 -10.37 -3.95
C PHE A 512 -9.16 -11.32 -5.13
N ASN A 513 -8.66 -12.56 -5.10
CA ASN A 513 -8.87 -13.53 -6.17
C ASN A 513 -10.27 -14.16 -6.11
N THR A 514 -10.89 -14.25 -4.93
CA THR A 514 -12.17 -14.93 -4.70
C THR A 514 -13.25 -14.06 -4.04
N GLY A 515 -12.87 -13.07 -3.21
CA GLY A 515 -13.75 -12.13 -2.54
C GLY A 515 -14.30 -11.02 -3.45
N TYR A 516 -14.98 -10.04 -2.85
CA TYR A 516 -15.73 -9.00 -3.57
C TYR A 516 -15.52 -7.64 -2.90
N ALA A 517 -15.43 -6.57 -3.69
CA ALA A 517 -15.59 -5.22 -3.17
C ALA A 517 -17.05 -5.09 -2.70
N LYS A 518 -17.31 -4.54 -1.51
CA LYS A 518 -18.63 -4.62 -0.86
C LYS A 518 -19.26 -3.25 -0.63
N GLY A 519 -20.50 -3.08 -1.08
CA GLY A 519 -21.14 -1.76 -1.13
C GLY A 519 -21.34 -1.11 0.24
N THR A 520 -21.19 0.22 0.31
CA THR A 520 -21.33 1.02 1.53
C THR A 520 -22.20 2.26 1.29
N ALA A 521 -22.53 2.99 2.37
CA ALA A 521 -23.22 4.27 2.29
C ALA A 521 -22.41 5.38 1.58
N GLY A 522 -21.09 5.24 1.45
CA GLY A 522 -20.23 6.18 0.71
C GLY A 522 -20.35 6.03 -0.81
N ILE A 523 -20.72 4.84 -1.29
CA ILE A 523 -20.91 4.55 -2.71
C ILE A 523 -22.41 4.55 -3.00
N VAL A 524 -22.93 5.76 -3.17
CA VAL A 524 -24.31 6.01 -3.58
C VAL A 524 -24.31 6.85 -4.84
N ARG A 525 -24.84 6.27 -5.93
CA ARG A 525 -25.20 7.05 -7.10
C ARG A 525 -26.35 7.99 -6.75
N THR A 526 -26.16 9.30 -6.89
CA THR A 526 -27.24 10.27 -6.67
C THR A 526 -28.32 10.13 -7.76
N PRO A 527 -29.60 10.43 -7.46
CA PRO A 527 -30.66 10.31 -8.45
C PRO A 527 -30.40 11.17 -9.69
N PHE A 528 -30.81 10.66 -10.85
CA PHE A 528 -30.98 11.51 -12.03
C PHE A 528 -31.97 12.65 -11.74
N GLY A 529 -31.84 13.75 -12.49
CA GLY A 529 -32.70 14.94 -12.33
C GLY A 529 -34.21 14.67 -12.52
N PRO A 530 -35.06 15.64 -12.13
CA PRO A 530 -36.51 15.47 -12.08
C PRO A 530 -37.09 15.15 -13.46
N GLY A 531 -37.47 13.88 -13.65
CA GLY A 531 -37.99 13.33 -14.91
C GLY A 531 -37.71 11.84 -15.11
N ASN A 532 -36.67 11.30 -14.48
CA ASN A 532 -36.28 9.89 -14.63
C ASN A 532 -36.89 9.02 -13.50
N ASN A 533 -37.59 7.93 -13.86
CA ASN A 533 -38.30 7.04 -12.91
C ASN A 533 -37.40 6.13 -12.04
N LEU A 534 -36.13 6.50 -11.81
CA LEU A 534 -35.19 5.78 -10.96
C LEU A 534 -34.79 6.65 -9.76
N THR A 535 -35.76 6.92 -8.89
CA THR A 535 -35.64 7.82 -7.71
C THR A 535 -34.89 7.18 -6.53
N PHE A 536 -33.89 6.34 -6.82
CA PHE A 536 -33.35 5.36 -5.87
C PHE A 536 -31.83 5.36 -5.86
N GLY A 537 -31.24 5.63 -4.69
CA GLY A 537 -29.80 5.50 -4.49
C GLY A 537 -29.34 4.05 -4.62
N ILE A 538 -28.22 3.84 -5.32
CA ILE A 538 -27.67 2.51 -5.59
C ILE A 538 -26.48 2.27 -4.67
N TRP A 539 -26.58 1.25 -3.81
CA TRP A 539 -25.48 0.79 -2.96
C TRP A 539 -24.79 -0.39 -3.66
N SER A 540 -23.57 -0.17 -4.17
CA SER A 540 -22.85 -1.18 -4.96
C SER A 540 -21.42 -1.42 -4.52
N GLY A 541 -21.01 -2.69 -4.59
CA GLY A 541 -19.64 -3.12 -4.38
C GLY A 541 -18.70 -2.55 -5.44
N ILE A 542 -19.14 -2.51 -6.70
CA ILE A 542 -18.50 -1.73 -7.75
C ILE A 542 -19.55 -0.86 -8.45
N LEU A 543 -19.33 0.45 -8.46
CA LEU A 543 -20.10 1.43 -9.23
C LEU A 543 -19.20 2.05 -10.30
N LEU A 544 -19.49 1.74 -11.57
CA LEU A 544 -18.71 2.19 -12.73
C LEU A 544 -19.53 3.15 -13.60
N GLU A 545 -19.15 4.42 -13.57
CA GLU A 545 -19.69 5.49 -14.41
C GLU A 545 -18.64 6.08 -15.36
N GLY A 546 -17.35 5.91 -15.05
CA GLY A 546 -16.22 6.25 -15.92
C GLY A 546 -15.71 5.09 -16.78
N GLU A 547 -14.45 5.16 -17.20
CA GLU A 547 -13.87 4.21 -18.16
C GLU A 547 -12.76 3.32 -17.55
N ILE A 548 -12.73 2.05 -17.97
CA ILE A 548 -11.60 1.14 -17.79
C ILE A 548 -11.17 0.70 -19.19
N ASN A 549 -9.90 0.92 -19.56
CA ASN A 549 -9.32 0.46 -20.81
C ASN A 549 -7.98 -0.24 -20.57
N SER A 550 -7.97 -1.58 -20.59
CA SER A 550 -6.74 -2.33 -20.33
C SER A 550 -5.82 -2.50 -21.54
N ASN A 551 -6.26 -2.08 -22.74
CA ASN A 551 -5.50 -2.17 -24.00
C ASN A 551 -4.74 -3.50 -24.22
N GLY A 552 -5.34 -4.65 -23.85
CA GLY A 552 -4.74 -5.99 -24.00
C GLY A 552 -4.62 -6.80 -22.70
N GLY A 553 -4.68 -6.18 -21.53
CA GLY A 553 -4.72 -6.89 -20.25
C GLY A 553 -6.09 -7.49 -19.96
N ASN A 554 -6.20 -8.44 -19.02
CA ASN A 554 -7.52 -8.90 -18.56
C ASN A 554 -8.16 -7.81 -17.68
N VAL A 555 -9.49 -7.69 -17.70
CA VAL A 555 -10.26 -6.90 -16.72
C VAL A 555 -11.11 -7.84 -15.88
N THR A 556 -10.99 -7.74 -14.55
CA THR A 556 -11.78 -8.52 -13.58
C THR A 556 -12.51 -7.57 -12.64
N LEU A 557 -13.82 -7.70 -12.54
CA LEU A 557 -14.67 -6.97 -11.60
C LEU A 557 -15.35 -7.96 -10.65
N ARG A 558 -15.18 -7.80 -9.33
CA ARG A 558 -15.88 -8.56 -8.29
C ARG A 558 -16.55 -7.61 -7.31
N GLY A 559 -17.89 -7.53 -7.34
CA GLY A 559 -18.67 -6.67 -6.46
C GLY A 559 -19.83 -7.38 -5.77
N GLU A 560 -20.01 -7.12 -4.47
CA GLU A 560 -21.13 -7.57 -3.63
C GLU A 560 -21.96 -6.37 -3.17
N ALA A 561 -23.30 -6.52 -3.16
CA ALA A 561 -24.17 -5.45 -2.70
C ALA A 561 -23.99 -5.18 -1.20
N GLY A 562 -24.12 -3.91 -0.82
CA GLY A 562 -24.10 -3.51 0.59
C GLY A 562 -25.34 -3.96 1.35
N ALA A 563 -25.19 -4.21 2.65
CA ALA A 563 -26.34 -4.39 3.55
C ALA A 563 -26.97 -3.02 3.86
N ILE A 564 -28.27 -2.87 3.62
CA ILE A 564 -29.01 -1.66 4.00
C ILE A 564 -29.36 -1.75 5.50
N PRO A 565 -29.11 -0.71 6.33
CA PRO A 565 -29.56 -0.69 7.71
C PRO A 565 -31.08 -0.81 7.83
N ASN A 566 -31.56 -1.76 8.62
CA ASN A 566 -33.00 -1.97 8.87
C ASN A 566 -33.62 -0.74 9.54
N GLY A 567 -34.42 0.02 8.79
CA GLY A 567 -35.15 1.18 9.29
C GLY A 567 -36.37 1.49 8.41
N PRO A 568 -37.31 2.34 8.89
CA PRO A 568 -38.54 2.69 8.18
C PRO A 568 -38.31 3.69 7.04
N GLN A 569 -37.31 3.43 6.19
CA GLN A 569 -36.99 4.22 5.00
C GLN A 569 -37.93 3.82 3.86
N GLY A 570 -39.00 4.58 3.65
CA GLY A 570 -40.05 4.34 2.64
C GLY A 570 -39.63 4.59 1.19
N GLY A 571 -38.40 4.22 0.80
CA GLY A 571 -37.86 4.38 -0.55
C GLY A 571 -37.30 3.05 -1.10
N GLY A 572 -37.70 2.70 -2.33
CA GLY A 572 -37.33 1.43 -2.99
C GLY A 572 -35.91 1.39 -3.52
N TYR A 573 -34.90 1.52 -2.65
CA TYR A 573 -33.48 1.43 -3.02
C TYR A 573 -33.19 0.20 -3.89
N SER A 574 -32.41 0.41 -4.95
CA SER A 574 -31.99 -0.65 -5.87
C SER A 574 -30.57 -1.08 -5.53
N LEU A 575 -30.38 -2.36 -5.26
CA LEU A 575 -29.07 -2.93 -4.91
C LEU A 575 -28.42 -3.59 -6.12
N SER A 576 -27.10 -3.46 -6.24
CA SER A 576 -26.35 -4.29 -7.16
C SER A 576 -24.96 -4.63 -6.67
N GLY A 577 -24.50 -5.85 -6.91
CA GLY A 577 -23.10 -6.21 -6.66
C GLY A 577 -22.16 -5.38 -7.52
N ILE A 578 -22.46 -5.35 -8.83
CA ILE A 578 -21.80 -4.49 -9.82
C ILE A 578 -22.86 -3.68 -10.57
N TYR A 579 -22.66 -2.36 -10.67
CA TYR A 579 -23.49 -1.46 -11.46
C TYR A 579 -22.62 -0.70 -12.47
N VAL A 580 -22.94 -0.82 -13.76
CA VAL A 580 -22.29 -0.06 -14.86
C VAL A 580 -23.34 0.86 -15.47
N ALA A 581 -23.18 2.18 -15.32
CA ALA A 581 -24.11 3.18 -15.85
C ALA A 581 -23.99 3.33 -17.39
N GLN A 582 -24.89 4.07 -18.04
CA GLN A 582 -24.81 4.31 -19.49
C GLN A 582 -23.54 5.03 -19.97
N THR A 583 -22.81 5.73 -19.09
CA THR A 583 -21.49 6.31 -19.40
C THR A 583 -20.34 5.33 -19.15
N GLY A 584 -20.59 4.23 -18.44
CA GLY A 584 -19.59 3.27 -18.03
C GLY A 584 -19.06 2.42 -19.20
N LEU A 585 -17.72 2.37 -19.31
CA LEU A 585 -17.00 1.57 -20.30
C LEU A 585 -16.03 0.61 -19.61
N VAL A 586 -16.09 -0.67 -19.98
CA VAL A 586 -14.95 -1.59 -19.87
C VAL A 586 -14.48 -1.97 -21.26
N SER A 587 -13.21 -1.71 -21.55
CA SER A 587 -12.50 -2.08 -22.78
C SER A 587 -11.29 -2.92 -22.40
N SER A 588 -11.07 -4.05 -23.10
CA SER A 588 -9.93 -4.93 -22.79
C SER A 588 -8.96 -5.21 -23.94
N GLY A 589 -9.22 -4.69 -25.15
CA GLY A 589 -8.43 -5.02 -26.34
C GLY A 589 -8.39 -6.53 -26.58
N ALA A 590 -7.21 -7.15 -26.56
CA ALA A 590 -7.06 -8.59 -26.71
C ALA A 590 -7.41 -9.42 -25.45
N GLY A 591 -7.46 -8.82 -24.26
CA GLY A 591 -7.67 -9.51 -22.98
C GLY A 591 -9.13 -9.83 -22.67
N ASN A 592 -9.37 -10.71 -21.71
CA ASN A 592 -10.73 -11.10 -21.30
C ASN A 592 -11.38 -10.06 -20.37
N ILE A 593 -12.72 -10.01 -20.34
CA ILE A 593 -13.50 -9.28 -19.33
C ILE A 593 -14.25 -10.30 -18.48
N SER A 594 -14.08 -10.25 -17.17
CA SER A 594 -14.77 -11.13 -16.21
C SER A 594 -15.50 -10.30 -15.17
N VAL A 595 -16.82 -10.48 -15.06
CA VAL A 595 -17.70 -9.68 -14.19
C VAL A 595 -18.44 -10.62 -13.24
N PHE A 596 -18.18 -10.50 -11.94
CA PHE A 596 -18.76 -11.34 -10.89
C PHE A 596 -19.56 -10.46 -9.93
N GLY A 597 -20.88 -10.46 -10.09
CA GLY A 597 -21.80 -9.78 -9.19
C GLY A 597 -22.40 -10.75 -8.18
N ASN A 598 -22.42 -10.37 -6.90
CA ASN A 598 -22.98 -11.16 -5.83
C ASN A 598 -23.99 -10.36 -4.98
N VAL A 599 -25.02 -11.02 -4.45
CA VAL A 599 -25.87 -10.50 -3.37
C VAL A 599 -26.24 -11.62 -2.39
N SER A 600 -25.57 -11.62 -1.24
CA SER A 600 -25.67 -12.65 -0.19
C SER A 600 -26.20 -12.16 1.16
N SER A 601 -26.10 -10.87 1.48
CA SER A 601 -26.68 -10.29 2.70
C SER A 601 -28.16 -9.98 2.51
N ASP A 602 -29.00 -10.52 3.39
CA ASP A 602 -30.44 -10.26 3.39
C ASP A 602 -30.76 -8.77 3.61
N VAL A 603 -31.80 -8.29 2.92
CA VAL A 603 -32.30 -6.91 3.01
C VAL A 603 -33.83 -6.92 3.00
N GLY A 604 -34.46 -5.88 3.56
CA GLY A 604 -35.92 -5.82 3.68
C GLY A 604 -36.66 -6.08 2.36
N SER A 605 -37.83 -6.71 2.43
CA SER A 605 -38.61 -7.25 1.30
C SER A 605 -39.10 -6.24 0.24
N ASN A 606 -38.70 -4.97 0.36
CA ASN A 606 -39.16 -3.84 -0.46
C ASN A 606 -38.07 -3.29 -1.41
N HIS A 607 -36.93 -3.98 -1.53
CA HIS A 607 -35.81 -3.58 -2.40
C HIS A 607 -35.77 -4.39 -3.70
N ILE A 608 -35.28 -3.75 -4.77
CA ILE A 608 -35.02 -4.41 -6.06
C ILE A 608 -33.53 -4.82 -6.07
N ILE A 609 -33.26 -6.10 -6.26
CA ILE A 609 -31.90 -6.66 -6.13
C ILE A 609 -31.38 -7.20 -7.46
N ARG A 610 -30.21 -6.76 -7.91
CA ARG A 610 -29.64 -7.17 -9.20
C ARG A 610 -28.16 -7.46 -9.08
N ALA A 611 -27.72 -8.71 -9.12
CA ALA A 611 -26.31 -9.01 -8.84
C ALA A 611 -25.34 -8.30 -9.82
N ILE A 612 -25.70 -8.22 -11.10
CA ILE A 612 -25.10 -7.29 -12.08
C ILE A 612 -26.19 -6.42 -12.72
N THR A 613 -25.98 -5.11 -12.78
CA THR A 613 -26.78 -4.17 -13.59
C THR A 613 -25.90 -3.52 -14.67
N MET A 614 -26.33 -3.62 -15.93
CA MET A 614 -25.71 -2.98 -17.10
C MET A 614 -26.67 -1.97 -17.73
N GLY A 615 -26.51 -0.69 -17.44
CA GLY A 615 -27.36 0.39 -17.94
C GLY A 615 -28.42 0.86 -16.93
N ASP A 616 -29.20 1.84 -17.34
CA ASP A 616 -30.09 2.63 -16.47
C ASP A 616 -31.41 3.07 -17.14
N GLY A 617 -31.79 2.41 -18.24
CA GLY A 617 -33.16 2.43 -18.76
C GLY A 617 -33.59 3.66 -19.56
N ALA A 618 -32.75 4.68 -19.72
CA ALA A 618 -33.07 5.89 -20.50
C ALA A 618 -33.03 5.68 -22.03
N GLY A 619 -33.88 4.80 -22.56
CA GLY A 619 -33.97 4.40 -23.98
C GLY A 619 -34.44 5.48 -24.98
N THR A 620 -34.28 6.76 -24.65
CA THR A 620 -34.77 7.91 -25.43
C THR A 620 -33.92 9.19 -25.33
N VAL A 621 -32.92 9.27 -24.43
CA VAL A 621 -32.28 10.56 -24.07
C VAL A 621 -30.85 10.71 -24.61
N SER A 622 -30.15 9.61 -24.89
CA SER A 622 -28.86 9.61 -25.59
C SER A 622 -28.65 8.26 -26.31
N GLY A 623 -27.76 8.23 -27.30
CA GLY A 623 -27.32 6.99 -27.95
C GLY A 623 -26.32 6.15 -27.12
N ASN A 624 -26.06 6.57 -25.89
CA ASN A 624 -25.14 5.93 -24.95
C ASN A 624 -25.66 4.57 -24.47
N LYS A 625 -24.74 3.71 -24.03
CA LYS A 625 -25.01 2.38 -23.49
C LYS A 625 -23.91 2.01 -22.50
N ALA A 626 -24.23 1.24 -21.47
CA ALA A 626 -23.21 0.62 -20.62
C ALA A 626 -22.43 -0.43 -21.44
N ARG A 627 -21.10 -0.32 -21.54
CA ARG A 627 -20.31 -1.08 -22.53
C ARG A 627 -19.31 -2.06 -21.90
N LEU A 628 -19.32 -3.32 -22.36
CA LEU A 628 -18.23 -4.28 -22.19
C LEU A 628 -17.68 -4.66 -23.57
N ASN A 629 -16.48 -4.20 -23.90
CA ASN A 629 -15.90 -4.29 -25.25
C ASN A 629 -14.53 -4.99 -25.25
N THR A 630 -14.35 -5.92 -26.19
CA THR A 630 -13.09 -6.64 -26.43
C THR A 630 -12.93 -6.94 -27.92
N TYR A 631 -11.75 -7.35 -28.34
CA TYR A 631 -11.43 -7.76 -29.70
C TYR A 631 -11.40 -9.29 -29.79
N THR A 632 -10.32 -9.93 -29.33
CA THR A 632 -10.17 -11.40 -29.33
C THR A 632 -10.50 -12.05 -27.99
N GLY A 633 -10.55 -11.27 -26.90
CA GLY A 633 -10.83 -11.77 -25.56
C GLY A 633 -12.30 -12.13 -25.37
N SER A 634 -12.58 -13.00 -24.41
CA SER A 634 -13.94 -13.41 -24.07
C SER A 634 -14.55 -12.49 -22.99
N VAL A 635 -15.88 -12.32 -23.01
CA VAL A 635 -16.62 -11.64 -21.94
C VAL A 635 -17.39 -12.68 -21.13
N THR A 636 -17.13 -12.77 -19.83
CA THR A 636 -17.87 -13.64 -18.91
C THR A 636 -18.56 -12.80 -17.84
N MET A 637 -19.87 -12.98 -17.67
CA MET A 637 -20.67 -12.36 -16.63
C MET A 637 -21.35 -13.44 -15.79
N THR A 638 -21.18 -13.38 -14.47
CA THR A 638 -21.81 -14.28 -13.51
C THR A 638 -22.47 -13.44 -12.44
N GLY A 639 -23.80 -13.38 -12.45
CA GLY A 639 -24.61 -12.63 -11.49
C GLY A 639 -25.43 -13.56 -10.61
N ILE A 640 -25.15 -13.57 -9.30
CA ILE A 640 -25.78 -14.48 -8.33
C ILE A 640 -26.47 -13.67 -7.22
N VAL A 641 -27.76 -13.96 -7.01
CA VAL A 641 -28.54 -13.53 -5.84
C VAL A 641 -28.88 -14.78 -5.02
N THR A 642 -28.59 -14.79 -3.72
CA THR A 642 -28.89 -15.92 -2.82
C THR A 642 -29.88 -15.59 -1.70
N VAL A 643 -30.35 -14.34 -1.62
CA VAL A 643 -31.32 -13.91 -0.61
C VAL A 643 -32.74 -14.37 -0.91
N THR A 644 -33.58 -14.50 0.12
CA THR A 644 -34.90 -15.15 0.03
C THR A 644 -36.08 -14.18 0.01
N SER A 645 -35.86 -12.91 0.35
CA SER A 645 -36.85 -11.96 0.86
C SER A 645 -37.46 -11.00 -0.17
N ALA A 646 -36.73 -10.69 -1.25
CA ALA A 646 -37.00 -9.55 -2.11
C ALA A 646 -37.88 -9.85 -3.33
N SER A 647 -38.15 -8.81 -4.13
CA SER A 647 -39.05 -8.80 -5.28
C SER A 647 -38.46 -8.02 -6.46
N GLY A 648 -38.62 -8.56 -7.67
CA GLY A 648 -37.94 -8.01 -8.86
C GLY A 648 -36.45 -8.39 -8.95
N ASP A 649 -36.02 -9.41 -8.19
CA ASP A 649 -34.64 -9.88 -8.13
C ASP A 649 -34.13 -10.32 -9.50
N SER A 650 -32.85 -10.12 -9.81
CA SER A 650 -32.24 -10.64 -11.04
C SER A 650 -30.76 -11.01 -10.86
N GLY A 651 -30.31 -12.06 -11.56
CA GLY A 651 -28.88 -12.34 -11.66
C GLY A 651 -28.18 -11.26 -12.48
N ILE A 652 -28.67 -11.01 -13.70
CA ILE A 652 -28.17 -9.98 -14.60
C ILE A 652 -29.33 -9.14 -15.15
N LEU A 653 -29.29 -7.82 -14.99
CA LEU A 653 -30.09 -6.88 -15.76
C LEU A 653 -29.25 -6.28 -16.90
N LEU A 654 -29.81 -6.28 -18.10
CA LEU A 654 -29.36 -5.47 -19.24
C LEU A 654 -30.43 -4.40 -19.53
N ASP A 655 -30.10 -3.12 -19.37
CA ASP A 655 -31.02 -1.98 -19.45
C ASP A 655 -30.45 -0.79 -20.26
N GLY A 656 -30.08 -1.08 -21.52
CA GLY A 656 -29.34 -0.16 -22.39
C GLY A 656 -27.85 -0.50 -22.45
N SER A 657 -27.50 -1.74 -22.78
CA SER A 657 -26.14 -2.26 -22.78
C SER A 657 -25.59 -2.60 -24.18
N LEU A 658 -24.27 -2.57 -24.30
CA LEU A 658 -23.50 -3.15 -25.41
C LEU A 658 -22.47 -4.12 -24.84
N ILE A 659 -22.52 -5.38 -25.25
CA ILE A 659 -21.51 -6.38 -24.91
C ILE A 659 -20.94 -6.90 -26.24
N SER A 660 -19.66 -6.64 -26.52
CA SER A 660 -19.10 -6.91 -27.85
C SER A 660 -17.70 -7.52 -27.84
N SER A 661 -17.47 -8.49 -28.74
CA SER A 661 -16.17 -9.09 -29.05
C SER A 661 -15.92 -9.03 -30.56
N THR A 662 -15.22 -7.99 -31.02
CA THR A 662 -15.19 -7.61 -32.46
C THR A 662 -14.21 -8.40 -33.32
N GLY A 663 -13.39 -9.26 -32.70
CA GLY A 663 -12.46 -10.18 -33.38
C GLY A 663 -12.97 -11.63 -33.38
N SER A 664 -13.02 -12.27 -32.20
CA SER A 664 -13.31 -13.71 -32.12
C SER A 664 -13.71 -14.30 -30.75
N GLY A 665 -13.83 -13.48 -29.71
CA GLY A 665 -14.00 -14.00 -28.34
C GLY A 665 -15.41 -14.48 -28.03
N ASN A 666 -15.52 -15.41 -27.08
CA ASN A 666 -16.80 -15.94 -26.63
C ASN A 666 -17.49 -14.96 -25.66
N ILE A 667 -18.82 -14.99 -25.58
CA ILE A 667 -19.59 -14.21 -24.61
C ILE A 667 -20.46 -15.17 -23.79
N LYS A 668 -20.27 -15.20 -22.46
CA LYS A 668 -21.02 -16.06 -21.55
C LYS A 668 -21.71 -15.25 -20.46
N LEU A 669 -23.03 -15.37 -20.37
CA LEU A 669 -23.84 -14.80 -19.28
C LEU A 669 -24.42 -15.95 -18.45
N THR A 670 -24.12 -15.98 -17.15
CA THR A 670 -24.72 -16.90 -16.17
C THR A 670 -25.53 -16.09 -15.16
N GLY A 671 -26.84 -16.31 -15.14
CA GLY A 671 -27.75 -15.68 -14.17
C GLY A 671 -28.20 -16.66 -13.08
N SER A 672 -28.38 -16.15 -11.87
CA SER A 672 -29.11 -16.80 -10.79
C SER A 672 -29.87 -15.74 -10.00
N GLY A 673 -31.15 -15.56 -10.33
CA GLY A 673 -32.11 -14.75 -9.60
C GLY A 673 -33.19 -15.63 -8.96
N LYS A 674 -34.34 -15.04 -8.67
CA LYS A 674 -35.48 -15.69 -8.01
C LYS A 674 -36.73 -15.53 -8.87
N LEU A 675 -37.34 -16.66 -9.26
CA LEU A 675 -38.59 -16.74 -10.03
C LEU A 675 -38.57 -16.01 -11.39
N ALA A 676 -38.10 -16.72 -12.44
CA ALA A 676 -38.16 -16.37 -13.86
C ALA A 676 -37.27 -15.19 -14.36
N THR A 677 -36.40 -14.62 -13.51
CA THR A 677 -35.58 -13.43 -13.80
C THR A 677 -34.07 -13.65 -13.63
N ASP A 678 -33.52 -14.83 -13.93
CA ASP A 678 -32.06 -15.06 -13.90
C ASP A 678 -31.32 -14.06 -14.82
N ILE A 679 -31.86 -13.83 -16.02
CA ILE A 679 -31.46 -12.72 -16.90
C ILE A 679 -32.71 -11.90 -17.28
N LEU A 680 -32.63 -10.59 -17.04
CA LEU A 680 -33.67 -9.60 -17.32
C LEU A 680 -33.20 -8.61 -18.40
N VAL A 681 -34.06 -8.31 -19.37
CA VAL A 681 -33.77 -7.45 -20.51
C VAL A 681 -34.82 -6.34 -20.64
N SER A 682 -34.36 -5.09 -20.48
CA SER A 682 -35.10 -3.83 -20.63
C SER A 682 -34.28 -2.87 -21.51
N GLY A 683 -34.86 -1.80 -22.06
CA GLY A 683 -34.11 -0.87 -22.93
C GLY A 683 -33.50 -1.53 -24.18
N ALA A 684 -32.62 -0.79 -24.89
CA ALA A 684 -32.09 -1.23 -26.19
C ALA A 684 -30.73 -1.93 -26.06
N ASN A 685 -30.69 -3.26 -25.99
CA ASN A 685 -29.47 -4.05 -25.74
C ASN A 685 -28.92 -4.73 -27.00
N SER A 686 -27.60 -4.87 -27.06
CA SER A 686 -26.89 -5.63 -28.10
C SER A 686 -25.79 -6.48 -27.50
N ILE A 687 -25.76 -7.77 -27.85
CA ILE A 687 -24.70 -8.72 -27.52
C ILE A 687 -24.16 -9.28 -28.84
N SER A 688 -22.87 -9.08 -29.13
CA SER A 688 -22.30 -9.54 -30.41
C SER A 688 -20.87 -10.07 -30.30
N SER A 689 -20.59 -11.17 -30.99
CA SER A 689 -19.24 -11.59 -31.33
C SER A 689 -19.12 -11.70 -32.85
N THR A 690 -17.94 -11.56 -33.42
CA THR A 690 -17.77 -11.74 -34.89
C THR A 690 -17.93 -13.22 -35.27
N ASN A 691 -17.22 -14.12 -34.57
CA ASN A 691 -17.30 -15.57 -34.79
C ASN A 691 -17.18 -16.42 -33.51
N GLY A 692 -17.04 -15.80 -32.34
CA GLY A 692 -17.03 -16.50 -31.05
C GLY A 692 -18.43 -16.95 -30.63
N ASN A 693 -18.50 -17.94 -29.74
CA ASN A 693 -19.77 -18.49 -29.28
C ASN A 693 -20.44 -17.57 -28.25
N ILE A 694 -21.77 -17.56 -28.24
CA ILE A 694 -22.57 -16.87 -27.22
C ILE A 694 -23.30 -17.93 -26.38
N GLU A 695 -23.12 -17.91 -25.06
CA GLU A 695 -23.77 -18.84 -24.12
C GLU A 695 -24.60 -18.07 -23.08
N LEU A 696 -25.90 -18.37 -23.01
CA LEU A 696 -26.80 -17.92 -21.95
C LEU A 696 -27.15 -19.12 -21.06
N ASN A 697 -26.79 -19.03 -19.78
CA ASN A 697 -26.91 -20.09 -18.79
C ASN A 697 -27.86 -19.61 -17.67
N MET A 698 -29.14 -19.97 -17.77
CA MET A 698 -30.22 -19.33 -17.00
C MET A 698 -31.46 -20.23 -16.87
N ASN A 699 -32.07 -20.28 -15.70
CA ASN A 699 -33.34 -20.99 -15.47
C ASN A 699 -34.58 -20.13 -15.77
N GLY A 700 -34.40 -18.81 -15.90
CA GLY A 700 -35.47 -17.85 -16.17
C GLY A 700 -35.00 -16.68 -17.03
N PHE A 701 -35.84 -16.26 -17.98
CA PHE A 701 -35.55 -15.16 -18.89
C PHE A 701 -36.78 -14.26 -19.00
N THR A 702 -36.59 -12.94 -18.88
CA THR A 702 -37.65 -11.94 -19.02
C THR A 702 -37.19 -10.81 -19.95
N LYS A 703 -38.03 -10.41 -20.91
CA LYS A 703 -37.78 -9.35 -21.90
C LYS A 703 -38.98 -8.40 -21.97
N TYR A 704 -38.79 -7.12 -21.66
CA TYR A 704 -39.88 -6.12 -21.63
C TYR A 704 -40.13 -5.44 -22.99
N GLY A 705 -40.37 -6.22 -24.05
CA GLY A 705 -40.82 -5.71 -25.36
C GLY A 705 -39.84 -4.80 -26.12
N THR A 706 -38.60 -4.65 -25.62
CA THR A 706 -37.61 -3.73 -26.19
C THR A 706 -36.68 -4.40 -27.21
N SER A 707 -35.92 -3.57 -27.92
CA SER A 707 -34.88 -4.02 -28.86
C SER A 707 -33.77 -4.79 -28.14
N PHE A 708 -33.74 -6.10 -28.35
CA PHE A 708 -32.67 -7.00 -27.90
C PHE A 708 -32.09 -7.69 -29.12
N SER A 709 -30.75 -7.72 -29.26
CA SER A 709 -30.06 -8.39 -30.35
C SER A 709 -28.91 -9.27 -29.84
N LEU A 710 -28.79 -10.46 -30.43
CA LEU A 710 -27.74 -11.46 -30.26
C LEU A 710 -27.19 -11.78 -31.65
N ALA A 711 -25.90 -11.60 -31.89
CA ALA A 711 -25.29 -11.82 -33.21
C ALA A 711 -23.90 -12.45 -33.14
N SER A 712 -23.67 -13.53 -33.90
CA SER A 712 -22.34 -14.09 -34.21
C SER A 712 -22.44 -15.08 -35.37
N THR A 713 -21.33 -15.28 -36.09
CA THR A 713 -21.18 -16.42 -37.01
C THR A 713 -20.78 -17.73 -36.31
N GLY A 714 -20.47 -17.67 -35.01
CA GLY A 714 -20.26 -18.83 -34.15
C GLY A 714 -21.56 -19.54 -33.78
N SER A 715 -21.57 -20.27 -32.65
CA SER A 715 -22.80 -20.87 -32.11
C SER A 715 -23.45 -20.02 -31.02
N LEU A 716 -24.78 -20.08 -30.95
CA LEU A 716 -25.57 -19.60 -29.81
C LEU A 716 -26.02 -20.81 -29.00
N LYS A 717 -25.78 -20.81 -27.68
CA LYS A 717 -26.32 -21.81 -26.76
C LYS A 717 -27.17 -21.13 -25.69
N ILE A 718 -28.40 -21.59 -25.52
CA ILE A 718 -29.28 -21.18 -24.43
C ILE A 718 -29.63 -22.43 -23.63
N GLN A 719 -29.10 -22.56 -22.42
CA GLN A 719 -29.27 -23.73 -21.56
C GLN A 719 -29.79 -23.33 -20.17
N PRO A 720 -30.55 -24.21 -19.50
CA PRO A 720 -30.78 -24.09 -18.07
C PRO A 720 -29.51 -24.32 -17.25
N ARG A 721 -29.46 -23.68 -16.08
CA ARG A 721 -28.43 -23.87 -15.05
C ARG A 721 -28.73 -25.10 -14.16
N THR A 722 -30.00 -25.50 -14.09
CA THR A 722 -30.48 -26.67 -13.32
C THR A 722 -31.11 -27.69 -14.28
N ALA A 723 -30.77 -28.97 -14.15
CA ALA A 723 -31.07 -29.99 -15.15
C ALA A 723 -32.58 -30.20 -15.39
N GLU A 724 -33.38 -30.12 -14.32
CA GLU A 724 -34.82 -30.40 -14.30
C GLU A 724 -35.65 -29.26 -14.91
N THR A 725 -35.04 -28.08 -15.13
CA THR A 725 -35.73 -26.89 -15.65
C THR A 725 -36.26 -27.15 -17.06
N THR A 726 -37.58 -27.08 -17.20
CA THR A 726 -38.28 -27.22 -18.48
C THR A 726 -38.17 -25.93 -19.30
N ILE A 727 -38.19 -26.03 -20.63
CA ILE A 727 -38.11 -24.87 -21.55
C ILE A 727 -39.39 -24.75 -22.36
N GLY A 728 -39.96 -23.55 -22.44
CA GLY A 728 -41.13 -23.23 -23.25
C GLY A 728 -40.79 -22.22 -24.34
N ILE A 729 -40.88 -22.63 -25.62
CA ILE A 729 -40.66 -21.76 -26.78
C ILE A 729 -42.02 -21.25 -27.30
N ALA A 730 -42.07 -19.95 -27.63
CA ALA A 730 -43.26 -19.29 -28.19
C ALA A 730 -44.52 -19.40 -27.31
N GLY A 731 -44.34 -19.30 -25.99
CA GLY A 731 -45.43 -19.40 -25.01
C GLY A 731 -45.92 -20.83 -24.75
N ALA A 732 -45.13 -21.85 -25.12
CA ALA A 732 -45.39 -23.22 -24.70
C ALA A 732 -45.09 -23.41 -23.20
N ALA A 733 -45.64 -24.46 -22.59
CA ALA A 733 -45.41 -24.75 -21.18
C ALA A 733 -43.93 -25.06 -20.89
N GLY A 734 -43.33 -24.31 -19.96
CA GLY A 734 -41.97 -24.49 -19.46
C GLY A 734 -41.58 -23.42 -18.45
N THR A 735 -40.55 -23.69 -17.64
CA THR A 735 -40.01 -22.79 -16.61
C THR A 735 -39.16 -21.67 -17.23
N LEU A 736 -38.21 -22.03 -18.10
CA LEU A 736 -37.46 -21.08 -18.92
C LEU A 736 -38.32 -20.72 -20.15
N GLN A 737 -38.90 -19.52 -20.15
CA GLN A 737 -39.68 -19.02 -21.28
C GLN A 737 -38.79 -18.34 -22.33
N LEU A 738 -38.93 -18.75 -23.58
CA LEU A 738 -38.23 -18.19 -24.74
C LEU A 738 -39.27 -17.65 -25.75
N PRO A 739 -39.56 -16.32 -25.70
CA PRO A 739 -40.49 -15.66 -26.61
C PRO A 739 -40.21 -15.89 -28.11
N ALA A 740 -41.27 -15.92 -28.94
CA ALA A 740 -41.19 -16.24 -30.37
C ALA A 740 -40.39 -15.20 -31.20
N ASP A 741 -40.39 -13.95 -30.74
CA ASP A 741 -39.63 -12.84 -31.33
C ASP A 741 -38.11 -12.98 -31.13
N LEU A 742 -37.67 -13.82 -30.18
CA LEU A 742 -36.24 -14.16 -30.06
C LEU A 742 -35.72 -14.79 -31.36
N PHE A 743 -36.41 -15.81 -31.87
CA PHE A 743 -36.00 -16.59 -33.04
C PHE A 743 -36.21 -15.86 -34.38
N SER A 744 -37.12 -14.88 -34.41
CA SER A 744 -37.48 -14.16 -35.63
C SER A 744 -36.89 -12.74 -35.73
N THR A 745 -36.45 -12.14 -34.63
CA THR A 745 -35.90 -10.77 -34.61
C THR A 745 -34.69 -10.54 -33.70
N SER A 746 -34.60 -11.14 -32.51
CA SER A 746 -33.44 -10.90 -31.62
C SER A 746 -32.21 -11.71 -31.97
N PHE A 747 -32.35 -12.95 -32.44
CA PHE A 747 -31.24 -13.71 -32.99
C PHE A 747 -31.00 -13.21 -34.42
N ALA A 748 -29.84 -12.61 -34.66
CA ALA A 748 -29.44 -12.18 -35.98
C ALA A 748 -29.16 -13.39 -36.88
N ASP A 749 -29.62 -13.32 -38.12
CA ASP A 749 -29.39 -14.33 -39.16
C ASP A 749 -27.88 -14.47 -39.44
N GLY A 750 -27.34 -15.68 -39.34
CA GLY A 750 -25.92 -15.98 -39.55
C GLY A 750 -25.25 -16.92 -38.54
N PHE A 751 -25.94 -17.38 -37.48
CA PHE A 751 -25.37 -18.32 -36.51
C PHE A 751 -25.09 -19.69 -37.15
N GLY A 752 -23.88 -20.22 -36.96
CA GLY A 752 -23.52 -21.54 -37.47
C GLY A 752 -24.37 -22.68 -36.88
N LEU A 753 -24.76 -22.53 -35.60
CA LEU A 753 -25.73 -23.39 -34.90
C LEU A 753 -26.35 -22.66 -33.69
N ILE A 754 -27.67 -22.74 -33.55
CA ILE A 754 -28.41 -22.37 -32.34
C ILE A 754 -28.75 -23.65 -31.57
N THR A 755 -28.27 -23.80 -30.34
CA THR A 755 -28.62 -24.93 -29.46
C THR A 755 -29.52 -24.44 -28.33
N ILE A 756 -30.72 -25.01 -28.22
CA ILE A 756 -31.59 -24.83 -27.05
C ILE A 756 -31.52 -26.08 -26.17
N GLY A 757 -31.18 -25.86 -24.90
CA GLY A 757 -30.96 -26.88 -23.89
C GLY A 757 -29.51 -27.36 -23.80
N GLY A 758 -29.32 -28.53 -23.21
CA GLY A 758 -27.99 -29.10 -22.94
C GLY A 758 -28.03 -30.61 -22.68
N SER A 759 -26.90 -31.29 -22.90
CA SER A 759 -26.77 -32.74 -22.83
C SER A 759 -27.04 -33.36 -21.45
N THR A 760 -27.02 -32.54 -20.39
CA THR A 760 -27.36 -32.92 -19.00
C THR A 760 -28.75 -32.45 -18.56
N GLN A 761 -29.52 -31.79 -19.43
CA GLN A 761 -30.88 -31.37 -19.12
C GLN A 761 -31.82 -32.58 -19.11
N SER A 762 -32.62 -32.71 -18.05
CA SER A 762 -33.70 -33.69 -17.89
C SER A 762 -35.08 -33.06 -18.08
N GLY A 763 -35.21 -31.74 -17.91
CA GLY A 763 -36.44 -31.00 -18.16
C GLY A 763 -36.88 -31.06 -19.63
N ASN A 764 -38.17 -31.32 -19.86
CA ASN A 764 -38.81 -31.30 -21.17
C ASN A 764 -38.63 -29.95 -21.90
N ILE A 765 -38.60 -29.98 -23.23
CA ILE A 765 -38.62 -28.78 -24.07
C ILE A 765 -39.92 -28.78 -24.90
N SER A 766 -40.76 -27.77 -24.73
CA SER A 766 -42.02 -27.61 -25.45
C SER A 766 -41.95 -26.45 -26.44
N LEU A 767 -42.49 -26.62 -27.65
CA LEU A 767 -42.47 -25.63 -28.72
C LEU A 767 -43.89 -25.38 -29.26
N ASN A 768 -44.35 -24.13 -29.18
CA ASN A 768 -45.48 -23.65 -29.97
C ASN A 768 -44.98 -23.24 -31.38
N GLY A 769 -45.85 -22.66 -32.21
CA GLY A 769 -45.47 -22.23 -33.56
C GLY A 769 -44.41 -21.10 -33.55
N VAL A 770 -43.33 -21.31 -34.28
CA VAL A 770 -42.16 -20.40 -34.35
C VAL A 770 -41.45 -20.57 -35.70
N SER A 771 -40.64 -19.59 -36.09
CA SER A 771 -39.89 -19.57 -37.35
C SER A 771 -38.38 -19.55 -37.09
N PHE A 772 -37.62 -20.34 -37.84
CA PHE A 772 -36.16 -20.47 -37.73
C PHE A 772 -35.44 -19.95 -38.98
N ARG A 773 -34.33 -19.24 -38.77
CA ARG A 773 -33.48 -18.64 -39.83
C ARG A 773 -32.10 -19.32 -39.97
N ASP A 774 -31.62 -19.90 -38.88
CA ASP A 774 -30.34 -20.60 -38.78
C ASP A 774 -30.54 -22.08 -38.40
N ASN A 775 -29.47 -22.88 -38.49
CA ASN A 775 -29.48 -24.27 -38.02
C ASN A 775 -29.84 -24.32 -36.52
N MET A 776 -30.72 -25.24 -36.12
CA MET A 776 -31.11 -25.40 -34.72
C MET A 776 -30.95 -26.84 -34.22
N ARG A 777 -30.49 -26.98 -32.97
CA ARG A 777 -30.49 -28.23 -32.19
C ARG A 777 -31.31 -28.06 -30.92
N ILE A 778 -32.28 -28.95 -30.72
CA ILE A 778 -32.99 -29.10 -29.45
C ILE A 778 -32.35 -30.27 -28.69
N GLN A 779 -31.76 -29.97 -27.52
CA GLN A 779 -30.98 -30.92 -26.75
C GLN A 779 -31.53 -31.05 -25.31
N THR A 780 -32.11 -32.21 -25.01
CA THR A 780 -32.53 -32.62 -23.67
C THR A 780 -32.62 -34.14 -23.59
N THR A 781 -32.49 -34.70 -22.40
CA THR A 781 -32.79 -36.11 -22.09
C THR A 781 -34.26 -36.32 -21.67
N GLY A 782 -35.00 -35.23 -21.46
CA GLY A 782 -36.46 -35.23 -21.37
C GLY A 782 -37.14 -35.29 -22.74
N SER A 783 -38.48 -35.18 -22.76
CA SER A 783 -39.27 -35.18 -24.00
C SER A 783 -39.20 -33.84 -24.73
N VAL A 784 -39.27 -33.89 -26.07
CA VAL A 784 -39.39 -32.71 -26.94
C VAL A 784 -40.80 -32.66 -27.55
N ASN A 785 -41.61 -31.68 -27.16
CA ASN A 785 -43.03 -31.60 -27.48
C ASN A 785 -43.29 -30.47 -28.48
N VAL A 786 -43.76 -30.79 -29.69
CA VAL A 786 -44.01 -29.81 -30.76
C VAL A 786 -45.52 -29.61 -30.94
N ASN A 787 -46.06 -28.53 -30.39
CA ASN A 787 -47.49 -28.24 -30.27
C ASN A 787 -48.04 -27.34 -31.39
N GLY A 788 -47.17 -26.76 -32.24
CA GLY A 788 -47.58 -25.86 -33.32
C GLY A 788 -46.64 -25.91 -34.52
N ASN A 789 -47.02 -25.23 -35.61
CA ASN A 789 -46.28 -25.30 -36.88
C ASN A 789 -44.89 -24.66 -36.78
N GLN A 790 -43.87 -25.40 -37.20
CA GLN A 790 -42.46 -24.99 -37.17
C GLN A 790 -42.07 -24.54 -38.58
N THR A 791 -41.83 -23.24 -38.77
CA THR A 791 -41.48 -22.69 -40.10
C THR A 791 -39.96 -22.66 -40.26
N ILE A 792 -39.46 -23.28 -41.33
CA ILE A 792 -38.04 -23.36 -41.66
C ILE A 792 -37.82 -22.53 -42.93
N TYR A 793 -37.02 -21.46 -42.83
CA TYR A 793 -36.80 -20.56 -43.96
C TYR A 793 -35.92 -21.23 -45.03
N ALA A 794 -36.52 -21.57 -46.17
CA ALA A 794 -35.97 -22.54 -47.12
C ALA A 794 -34.62 -22.19 -47.79
N PRO A 795 -34.24 -20.92 -48.09
CA PRO A 795 -33.11 -20.60 -48.96
C PRO A 795 -31.72 -21.12 -48.56
N LYS A 796 -31.55 -21.60 -47.32
CA LYS A 796 -30.23 -22.00 -46.76
C LYS A 796 -30.08 -23.50 -46.48
N GLY A 797 -31.10 -24.33 -46.69
CA GLY A 797 -31.03 -25.77 -46.35
C GLY A 797 -30.88 -26.04 -44.85
N ILE A 798 -31.55 -25.22 -44.02
CA ILE A 798 -31.52 -25.24 -42.56
C ILE A 798 -31.78 -26.64 -42.00
N LYS A 799 -30.97 -27.07 -41.03
CA LYS A 799 -31.17 -28.32 -40.28
C LYS A 799 -31.83 -28.06 -38.93
N LEU A 800 -32.81 -28.90 -38.61
CA LEU A 800 -33.30 -29.11 -37.25
C LEU A 800 -32.81 -30.47 -36.74
N GLN A 801 -32.03 -30.47 -35.66
CA GLN A 801 -31.65 -31.67 -34.93
C GLN A 801 -32.42 -31.76 -33.61
N VAL A 802 -32.88 -32.96 -33.26
CA VAL A 802 -33.43 -33.28 -31.94
C VAL A 802 -32.70 -34.50 -31.41
N ASP A 803 -32.13 -34.42 -30.21
CA ASP A 803 -31.26 -35.46 -29.66
C ASP A 803 -32.01 -36.64 -29.00
N ASN A 804 -33.32 -36.51 -28.78
CA ASN A 804 -34.16 -37.49 -28.06
C ASN A 804 -35.57 -37.59 -28.69
N ALA A 805 -36.43 -38.42 -28.12
CA ALA A 805 -37.80 -38.64 -28.58
C ALA A 805 -38.62 -37.33 -28.74
N MET A 806 -39.01 -37.05 -29.98
CA MET A 806 -39.86 -35.92 -30.36
C MET A 806 -41.32 -36.37 -30.46
N GLN A 807 -42.22 -35.65 -29.81
CA GLN A 807 -43.67 -35.83 -29.88
C GLN A 807 -44.30 -34.70 -30.70
N LEU A 808 -45.13 -35.05 -31.69
CA LEU A 808 -45.85 -34.09 -32.54
C LEU A 808 -47.31 -34.00 -32.08
N GLY A 809 -47.73 -32.79 -31.71
CA GLY A 809 -49.11 -32.48 -31.33
C GLY A 809 -50.07 -32.52 -32.52
N VAL A 810 -51.36 -32.69 -32.22
CA VAL A 810 -52.42 -32.81 -33.25
C VAL A 810 -52.46 -31.56 -34.12
N GLY A 811 -52.14 -31.72 -35.41
CA GLY A 811 -52.13 -30.64 -36.39
C GLY A 811 -50.78 -29.92 -36.58
N ALA A 812 -49.79 -30.16 -35.71
CA ALA A 812 -48.45 -29.57 -35.85
C ALA A 812 -47.71 -30.13 -37.08
N ARG A 813 -47.06 -29.26 -37.85
CA ARG A 813 -46.29 -29.60 -39.05
C ARG A 813 -44.99 -28.81 -39.13
N PHE A 814 -43.98 -29.41 -39.76
CA PHE A 814 -42.83 -28.68 -40.28
C PHE A 814 -43.19 -28.07 -41.63
N VAL A 815 -42.99 -26.76 -41.78
CA VAL A 815 -43.31 -26.00 -42.99
C VAL A 815 -42.01 -25.42 -43.53
N ILE A 816 -41.56 -25.90 -44.68
CA ILE A 816 -40.42 -25.35 -45.40
C ILE A 816 -40.95 -24.25 -46.32
N ASN A 817 -40.41 -23.03 -46.19
CA ASN A 817 -40.90 -21.83 -46.87
C ASN A 817 -39.76 -20.92 -47.33
#